data_AF-A0A9W9URL1-F1
#
_entry.id   AF-A0A9W9URL1-F1
#
_cell.length_a   1.000
_cell.length_b   1.000
_cell.length_c   1.000
_cell.angle_alpha   90.00
_cell.angle_beta   90.00
_cell.angle_gamma   90.00
#
_symmetry.space_group_name_H-M   'P 1'
#
loop_
_entity.id
_entity.type
_entity.pdbx_description
1 polymer ?
#
loop_
_entity_poly.entity_id
_entity_poly.type
_entity_poly.pdbx_seq_one_letter_code
_entity_poly.pdbx_strand_id
1 'polypeptide(L)'
;MRLSISCDACRQAKVKCVHEGQPPCQRCSKSQIKNCSLTDPRASKPRARRNTAPIKSPKKRKASSDVSPGPEIAKGRVSGNPLEPRCTENPMLALSPAVVVNAVETYRKKFPITNFLHYPTLISDISSDVHSVDSVFIASLLSLCVRFMTSEELEAEEVYADYARKHLAHRVLEAPSLYLAQSLVMISFYEWGTGRPYQAWMYSGMATYMIQSLLKMSDDSMEHNPQEFHASQTQYEQLVRTYWCCFAQDCELSSGARQHFALSFSQISVPLPISDRDFTFNHTPAHRLMPADMNKNCLLANGLTIEHGLTIVTRGFDIFIRILRFANEHRRSLVSLSSNGSVTPPLLVNWQRLKEELDEWRSLQDITVHYPATSVQTHVALGYGELFAYINLVHCMSILFLHRDRFLSNLKPHSDVFHEMNDAQGEPHTIEQLFKAAQQIGTILTALDASGAPVMSPYSGFSVFVAAHINMYGTIVPHRYPGGLERAEEEKGRNLVYLERLSKLWPVGRSWWRTVQDANRFYETVKSTQTHAESEIHSPRGFALAGTLDEYGDIRSRPSARAATAESRDTHSSHAGASSPGLETSFPRDAVAGHEIETDMFQWPFIDGSWSLGFDAGLDGLWSNSGLFDPNPSLR
;
A
#
# COMPACT_ATOMS: atom_id res chain seq x y z
N MET A 1 2.23 31.93 25.32
CA MET A 1 3.23 30.94 25.78
C MET A 1 4.55 31.65 26.04
N ARG A 2 5.03 31.69 27.29
CA ARG A 2 6.33 32.28 27.64
C ARG A 2 7.43 31.32 27.17
N LEU A 3 8.26 31.76 26.23
CA LEU A 3 9.38 30.99 25.66
C LEU A 3 10.43 30.68 26.75
N SER A 4 10.94 29.45 26.78
CA SER A 4 11.94 29.03 27.77
C SER A 4 13.33 29.55 27.41
N ILE A 5 13.79 30.60 28.09
CA ILE A 5 15.17 31.09 28.00
C ILE A 5 16.09 30.06 28.69
N SER A 6 17.34 29.90 28.22
CA SER A 6 18.33 28.99 28.81
C SER A 6 19.72 29.62 28.77
N CYS A 7 20.60 29.36 29.73
CA CYS A 7 21.99 29.82 29.63
C CYS A 7 22.82 28.96 28.65
N ASP A 8 23.88 29.55 28.10
CA ASP A 8 24.78 28.87 27.15
C ASP A 8 25.41 27.60 27.74
N ALA A 9 25.80 27.63 29.02
CA ALA A 9 26.42 26.47 29.68
C ALA A 9 25.45 25.28 29.83
N CYS A 10 24.18 25.53 30.17
CA CYS A 10 23.16 24.48 30.25
C CYS A 10 22.76 23.99 28.86
N ARG A 11 22.74 24.88 27.86
CA ARG A 11 22.47 24.52 26.46
C ARG A 11 23.56 23.63 25.88
N GLN A 12 24.84 23.99 26.05
CA GLN A 12 25.98 23.19 25.60
C GLN A 12 26.01 21.81 26.27
N ALA A 13 25.65 21.73 27.55
CA ALA A 13 25.57 20.48 28.29
C ALA A 13 24.26 19.69 28.04
N LYS A 14 23.33 20.21 27.22
CA LYS A 14 22.00 19.62 26.94
C LYS A 14 21.20 19.26 28.21
N VAL A 15 21.24 20.11 29.23
CA VAL A 15 20.46 19.94 30.47
C VAL A 15 19.46 21.07 30.69
N LYS A 16 18.41 20.80 31.47
CA LYS A 16 17.37 21.80 31.80
C LYS A 16 17.98 22.98 32.56
N CYS A 17 17.74 24.19 32.07
CA CYS A 17 18.17 25.42 32.72
C CYS A 17 17.03 25.94 33.63
N VAL A 18 17.21 25.89 34.95
CA VAL A 18 16.24 26.38 35.94
C VAL A 18 16.67 27.74 36.47
N HIS A 19 15.82 28.76 36.29
CA HIS A 19 16.06 30.14 36.71
C HIS A 19 14.75 30.91 36.90
N GLU A 20 14.78 31.99 37.67
CA GLU A 20 13.66 32.94 37.85
C GLU A 20 13.68 34.11 36.85
N GLY A 21 14.45 33.98 35.76
CA GLY A 21 14.58 34.98 34.69
C GLY A 21 15.86 35.83 34.76
N GLN A 22 16.69 35.63 35.78
CA GLN A 22 18.00 36.27 35.93
C GLN A 22 19.12 35.22 36.11
N PRO A 23 20.34 35.48 35.60
CA PRO A 23 21.51 34.67 35.92
C PRO A 23 22.06 34.97 37.34
N PRO A 24 22.80 34.03 37.96
CA PRO A 24 23.11 32.69 37.45
C PRO A 24 21.94 31.71 37.64
N CYS A 25 21.76 30.78 36.70
CA CYS A 25 20.81 29.68 36.88
C CYS A 25 21.25 28.76 38.05
N GLN A 26 20.32 27.98 38.61
CA GLN A 26 20.61 27.12 39.78
C GLN A 26 21.83 26.22 39.58
N ARG A 27 22.00 25.65 38.38
CA ARG A 27 23.14 24.79 38.06
C ARG A 27 24.45 25.58 38.05
N CYS A 28 24.49 26.73 37.38
CA CYS A 28 25.68 27.57 37.34
C CYS A 28 26.06 28.10 38.72
N SER A 29 25.08 28.39 39.57
CA SER A 29 25.31 28.78 40.97
C SER A 29 25.95 27.64 41.76
N LYS A 30 25.38 26.42 41.72
CA LYS A 30 25.92 25.24 42.42
C LYS A 30 27.31 24.82 41.93
N SER A 31 27.56 24.90 40.63
CA SER A 31 28.83 24.50 40.00
C SER A 31 29.87 25.63 39.94
N GLN A 32 29.60 26.79 40.56
CA GLN A 32 30.48 27.97 40.53
C GLN A 32 30.92 28.41 39.12
N ILE A 33 30.04 28.26 38.13
CA ILE A 33 30.28 28.71 36.76
C ILE A 33 30.04 30.23 36.72
N LYS A 34 31.13 31.00 36.63
CA LYS A 34 31.09 32.47 36.73
C LYS A 34 30.35 33.15 35.57
N ASN A 35 30.27 32.52 34.39
CA ASN A 35 29.75 33.13 33.16
C ASN A 35 28.39 32.56 32.75
N CYS A 36 27.38 32.70 33.60
CA CYS A 36 26.00 32.36 33.25
C CYS A 36 25.33 33.56 32.57
N SER A 37 25.09 33.49 31.25
CA SER A 37 24.26 34.46 30.52
C SER A 37 23.05 33.75 29.95
N LEU A 38 21.85 34.25 30.26
CA LEU A 38 20.58 33.74 29.73
C LEU A 38 20.37 34.32 28.33
N THR A 39 20.39 33.47 27.30
CA THR A 39 20.34 33.89 25.90
C THR A 39 19.06 33.40 25.22
N ASP A 40 18.34 34.31 24.59
CA ASP A 40 17.21 33.97 23.71
C ASP A 40 17.78 33.43 22.38
N PRO A 41 17.42 32.19 21.95
CA PRO A 41 17.89 31.62 20.70
C PRO A 41 17.53 32.43 19.44
N ARG A 42 16.64 33.43 19.51
CA ARG A 42 16.25 34.30 18.37
C ARG A 42 16.94 35.67 18.35
N ALA A 43 17.68 36.04 19.40
CA ALA A 43 18.38 37.32 19.47
C ALA A 43 19.76 37.25 18.80
N SER A 44 19.79 37.36 17.47
CA SER A 44 21.01 37.56 16.67
C SER A 44 21.75 38.83 17.12
N LYS A 45 23.02 38.72 17.54
CA LYS A 45 23.84 39.91 17.83
C LYS A 45 24.10 40.71 16.54
N PRO A 46 23.97 42.05 16.55
CA PRO A 46 24.30 42.88 15.39
C PRO A 46 25.82 42.98 15.20
N ARG A 47 26.24 42.79 13.95
CA ARG A 47 27.63 42.87 13.48
C ARG A 47 28.04 44.35 13.37
N ALA A 48 28.88 44.85 14.28
CA ALA A 48 29.45 46.19 14.18
C ALA A 48 30.69 46.21 13.25
N ARG A 49 30.65 47.07 12.22
CA ARG A 49 31.77 47.47 11.34
C ARG A 49 32.43 48.75 11.90
N ARG A 50 33.77 48.83 12.02
CA ARG A 50 34.65 49.74 11.25
C ARG A 50 36.13 49.71 11.70
N ASN A 51 36.97 49.82 10.67
CA ASN A 51 38.42 50.10 10.54
C ASN A 51 39.07 51.05 11.56
N THR A 52 40.35 50.80 11.93
CA THR A 52 41.60 51.44 11.40
C THR A 52 42.87 50.83 12.04
N ALA A 53 43.99 50.88 11.30
CA ALA A 53 45.31 50.23 11.54
C ALA A 53 46.27 51.07 12.44
N PRO A 54 47.62 50.88 12.51
CA PRO A 54 48.51 49.74 12.17
C PRO A 54 49.53 49.40 13.30
N ILE A 55 50.39 48.36 13.12
CA ILE A 55 51.89 48.42 13.25
C ILE A 55 52.55 47.03 13.47
N LYS A 56 53.49 46.73 12.55
CA LYS A 56 54.72 45.90 12.59
C LYS A 56 54.68 44.34 12.51
N SER A 57 55.03 43.90 11.30
CA SER A 57 55.82 42.73 10.85
C SER A 57 57.03 42.35 11.76
N PRO A 58 57.75 41.19 11.61
CA PRO A 58 57.99 40.49 10.33
C PRO A 58 58.26 38.96 10.28
N LYS A 59 58.25 38.45 9.02
CA LYS A 59 59.14 37.44 8.37
C LYS A 59 58.95 35.92 8.54
N LYS A 60 58.48 35.32 7.43
CA LYS A 60 59.02 34.19 6.63
C LYS A 60 60.17 33.34 7.22
N ARG A 61 60.08 32.00 7.06
CA ARG A 61 60.94 31.20 6.17
C ARG A 61 60.49 29.73 6.00
N LYS A 62 60.56 29.27 4.74
CA LYS A 62 60.52 27.87 4.26
C LYS A 62 61.80 27.13 4.64
N ALA A 63 61.75 25.79 4.73
CA ALA A 63 62.81 24.91 4.25
C ALA A 63 62.27 23.48 4.02
N SER A 64 62.72 22.88 2.92
CA SER A 64 62.42 21.55 2.38
C SER A 64 63.61 20.59 2.59
N SER A 65 63.54 19.38 1.99
CA SER A 65 64.59 18.36 1.70
C SER A 65 64.76 17.24 2.74
N ASP A 66 65.04 15.95 2.44
CA ASP A 66 65.19 15.18 1.18
C ASP A 66 65.29 13.65 1.49
N VAL A 67 64.73 12.80 0.58
CA VAL A 67 65.29 11.58 -0.10
C VAL A 67 65.77 10.28 0.64
N SER A 68 64.98 9.18 0.46
CA SER A 68 65.22 7.76 -0.01
C SER A 68 66.34 6.81 0.55
N PRO A 69 66.43 5.48 0.23
CA PRO A 69 65.49 4.44 -0.34
C PRO A 69 65.49 2.98 0.31
N GLY A 70 64.38 2.22 0.12
CA GLY A 70 64.23 0.74 -0.12
C GLY A 70 64.33 -0.30 1.05
N PRO A 71 63.88 -1.59 0.92
CA PRO A 71 62.92 -2.25 0.00
C PRO A 71 61.80 -3.12 0.67
N GLU A 72 60.80 -3.51 -0.13
CA GLU A 72 59.82 -4.63 -0.09
C GLU A 72 59.34 -5.31 1.22
N ILE A 73 58.00 -5.48 1.37
CA ILE A 73 57.27 -6.78 1.28
C ILE A 73 55.76 -6.56 1.58
N ALA A 74 54.94 -7.26 0.81
CA ALA A 74 53.48 -7.27 0.72
C ALA A 74 52.66 -7.32 2.02
N LYS A 75 51.50 -6.64 2.01
CA LYS A 75 50.16 -7.24 2.24
C LYS A 75 49.06 -6.20 1.99
N GLY A 76 48.16 -6.55 1.07
CA GLY A 76 47.06 -5.70 0.62
C GLY A 76 46.01 -5.42 1.69
N ARG A 77 45.60 -4.15 1.76
CA ARG A 77 44.29 -3.73 2.25
C ARG A 77 43.93 -2.48 1.46
N VAL A 78 43.20 -2.66 0.35
CA VAL A 78 42.62 -1.55 -0.39
C VAL A 78 41.53 -0.97 0.50
N SER A 79 41.87 0.10 1.21
CA SER A 79 40.91 1.09 1.69
C SER A 79 40.40 1.81 0.44
N GLY A 80 39.30 1.32 -0.11
CA GLY A 80 38.54 2.05 -1.09
C GLY A 80 37.95 3.27 -0.40
N ASN A 81 38.42 4.46 -0.77
CA ASN A 81 37.70 5.71 -0.51
C ASN A 81 36.22 5.53 -0.92
N PRO A 82 35.26 6.11 -0.20
CA PRO A 82 33.91 6.25 -0.73
C PRO A 82 34.03 6.98 -2.07
N LEU A 83 33.66 6.29 -3.13
CA LEU A 83 33.54 6.87 -4.47
C LEU A 83 32.72 8.15 -4.33
N GLU A 84 33.31 9.29 -4.69
CA GLU A 84 32.54 10.46 -5.07
C GLU A 84 31.46 10.02 -6.07
N PRO A 85 30.20 10.44 -5.91
CA PRO A 85 29.15 10.03 -6.83
C PRO A 85 29.53 10.55 -8.21
N ARG A 86 29.74 9.61 -9.14
CA ARG A 86 29.94 9.90 -10.57
C ARG A 86 28.86 10.88 -11.00
N CYS A 87 29.28 11.88 -11.77
CA CYS A 87 28.42 12.92 -12.30
C CYS A 87 27.13 12.30 -12.85
N THR A 88 26.00 12.74 -12.31
CA THR A 88 24.65 12.32 -12.69
C THR A 88 24.31 12.85 -14.06
N GLU A 89 24.75 12.18 -15.11
CA GLU A 89 24.24 12.41 -16.46
C GLU A 89 22.72 12.14 -16.46
N ASN A 90 21.97 13.03 -17.10
CA ASN A 90 20.53 12.86 -17.25
C ASN A 90 20.29 11.65 -18.18
N PRO A 91 19.71 10.52 -17.68
CA PRO A 91 19.55 9.29 -18.47
C PRO A 91 18.60 9.48 -19.65
N MET A 92 17.87 10.60 -19.69
CA MET A 92 16.95 10.96 -20.76
C MET A 92 17.65 11.46 -22.03
N LEU A 93 18.91 11.94 -21.93
CA LEU A 93 19.60 12.55 -23.07
C LEU A 93 19.89 11.57 -24.21
N ALA A 94 20.00 10.28 -23.90
CA ALA A 94 20.28 9.24 -24.88
C ALA A 94 19.03 8.70 -25.58
N LEU A 95 17.82 9.09 -25.13
CA LEU A 95 16.57 8.48 -25.61
C LEU A 95 16.01 9.23 -26.82
N SER A 96 15.62 8.45 -27.83
CA SER A 96 14.88 8.95 -28.97
C SER A 96 13.42 9.31 -28.59
N PRO A 97 12.81 10.29 -29.26
CA PRO A 97 11.38 10.61 -29.06
C PRO A 97 10.46 9.38 -29.23
N ALA A 98 10.80 8.47 -30.15
CA ALA A 98 10.02 7.26 -30.39
C ALA A 98 9.99 6.32 -29.18
N VAL A 99 11.11 6.16 -28.46
CA VAL A 99 11.16 5.35 -27.23
C VAL A 99 10.31 5.98 -26.14
N VAL A 100 10.36 7.30 -25.99
CA VAL A 100 9.56 8.02 -24.99
C VAL A 100 8.06 7.97 -25.32
N VAL A 101 7.67 8.13 -26.59
CA VAL A 101 6.27 7.95 -27.03
C VAL A 101 5.80 6.52 -26.77
N ASN A 102 6.63 5.50 -27.02
CA ASN A 102 6.30 4.12 -26.68
C ASN A 102 6.11 3.93 -25.16
N ALA A 103 6.88 4.64 -24.32
CA ALA A 103 6.68 4.63 -22.87
C ALA A 103 5.33 5.27 -22.49
N VAL A 104 4.92 6.37 -23.14
CA VAL A 104 3.61 7.01 -22.94
C VAL A 104 2.47 6.05 -23.31
N GLU A 105 2.57 5.36 -24.43
CA GLU A 105 1.57 4.37 -24.86
C GLU A 105 1.53 3.14 -23.94
N THR A 106 2.70 2.69 -23.47
CA THR A 106 2.80 1.63 -22.47
C THR A 106 2.15 2.04 -21.16
N TYR A 107 2.38 3.28 -20.71
CA TYR A 107 1.77 3.83 -19.52
C TYR A 107 0.24 3.84 -19.60
N ARG A 108 -0.28 4.37 -20.71
CA ARG A 108 -1.72 4.43 -21.00
C ARG A 108 -2.41 3.07 -20.85
N LYS A 109 -1.78 2.02 -21.37
CA LYS A 109 -2.34 0.65 -21.38
C LYS A 109 -2.16 -0.06 -20.04
N LYS A 110 -0.98 0.03 -19.45
CA LYS A 110 -0.60 -0.78 -18.27
C LYS A 110 -0.97 -0.17 -16.93
N PHE A 111 -1.25 1.14 -16.88
CA PHE A 111 -1.59 1.84 -15.65
C PHE A 111 -2.88 2.68 -15.80
N PRO A 112 -4.03 2.03 -16.11
CA PRO A 112 -5.28 2.75 -16.40
C PRO A 112 -5.88 3.46 -15.17
N ILE A 113 -5.48 3.07 -13.95
CA ILE A 113 -5.91 3.72 -12.70
C ILE A 113 -5.15 5.02 -12.40
N THR A 114 -4.05 5.29 -13.12
CA THR A 114 -3.30 6.54 -13.06
C THR A 114 -3.43 7.33 -14.37
N ASN A 115 -4.63 7.29 -14.96
CA ASN A 115 -4.95 7.88 -16.26
C ASN A 115 -5.26 9.39 -16.19
N PHE A 116 -4.26 10.19 -15.82
CA PHE A 116 -4.37 11.65 -15.67
C PHE A 116 -3.70 12.45 -16.81
N LEU A 117 -3.12 11.78 -17.80
CA LEU A 117 -2.36 12.42 -18.87
C LEU A 117 -3.25 12.72 -20.08
N HIS A 118 -3.13 13.93 -20.62
CA HIS A 118 -3.70 14.23 -21.93
C HIS A 118 -2.73 13.74 -23.02
N TYR A 119 -2.90 12.48 -23.44
CA TYR A 119 -1.96 11.80 -24.35
C TYR A 119 -1.73 12.54 -25.67
N PRO A 120 -2.74 13.10 -26.38
CA PRO A 120 -2.49 13.80 -27.64
C PRO A 120 -1.53 14.96 -27.50
N THR A 121 -1.69 15.79 -26.45
CA THR A 121 -0.78 16.91 -26.18
C THR A 121 0.61 16.41 -25.82
N LEU A 122 0.70 15.45 -24.88
CA LEU A 122 2.00 14.94 -24.43
C LEU A 122 2.80 14.29 -25.58
N ILE A 123 2.14 13.50 -26.43
CA ILE A 123 2.79 12.88 -27.60
C ILE A 123 3.24 13.95 -28.60
N SER A 124 2.42 14.98 -28.84
CA SER A 124 2.78 16.11 -29.71
C SER A 124 4.01 16.85 -29.19
N ASP A 125 4.07 17.12 -27.90
CA ASP A 125 5.18 17.83 -27.25
C ASP A 125 6.47 17.02 -27.36
N ILE A 126 6.43 15.72 -27.00
CA ILE A 126 7.59 14.82 -27.08
C ILE A 126 8.08 14.66 -28.52
N SER A 127 7.16 14.53 -29.48
CA SER A 127 7.50 14.35 -30.90
C SER A 127 8.14 15.59 -31.49
N SER A 128 7.79 16.78 -30.97
CA SER A 128 8.35 18.06 -31.41
C SER A 128 9.73 18.30 -30.79
N ASP A 129 9.82 18.17 -29.47
CA ASP A 129 11.07 18.26 -28.71
C ASP A 129 10.92 17.52 -27.38
N VAL A 130 11.62 16.41 -27.22
CA VAL A 130 11.61 15.61 -25.98
C VAL A 130 12.07 16.42 -24.76
N HIS A 131 12.91 17.44 -24.96
CA HIS A 131 13.41 18.30 -23.88
C HIS A 131 12.41 19.37 -23.44
N SER A 132 11.29 19.53 -24.16
CA SER A 132 10.17 20.39 -23.73
C SER A 132 9.43 19.82 -22.52
N VAL A 133 9.54 18.51 -22.26
CA VAL A 133 8.91 17.84 -21.13
C VAL A 133 9.92 17.66 -20.00
N ASP A 134 9.45 17.83 -18.76
CA ASP A 134 10.29 17.75 -17.57
C ASP A 134 10.98 16.38 -17.45
N SER A 135 12.32 16.38 -17.34
CA SER A 135 13.11 15.13 -17.26
C SER A 135 12.75 14.25 -16.06
N VAL A 136 12.31 14.85 -14.94
CA VAL A 136 11.86 14.11 -13.75
C VAL A 136 10.56 13.37 -14.06
N PHE A 137 9.66 14.00 -14.80
CA PHE A 137 8.42 13.39 -15.24
C PHE A 137 8.68 12.20 -16.18
N ILE A 138 9.56 12.35 -17.17
CA ILE A 138 9.86 11.22 -18.05
C ILE A 138 10.60 10.09 -17.32
N ALA A 139 11.50 10.41 -16.38
CA ALA A 139 12.16 9.40 -15.56
C ALA A 139 11.14 8.64 -14.67
N SER A 140 10.20 9.35 -14.05
CA SER A 140 9.11 8.72 -13.31
C SER A 140 8.25 7.80 -14.20
N LEU A 141 7.91 8.24 -15.41
CA LEU A 141 7.17 7.45 -16.41
C LEU A 141 7.93 6.17 -16.77
N LEU A 142 9.22 6.27 -17.08
CA LEU A 142 10.06 5.13 -17.47
C LEU A 142 10.29 4.14 -16.33
N SER A 143 10.40 4.61 -15.08
CA SER A 143 10.49 3.72 -13.91
C SER A 143 9.31 2.73 -13.84
N LEU A 144 8.16 3.12 -14.38
CA LEU A 144 6.98 2.27 -14.48
C LEU A 144 6.96 1.40 -15.74
N CYS A 145 7.33 1.97 -16.88
CA CYS A 145 7.06 1.37 -18.20
C CYS A 145 8.13 0.41 -18.69
N VAL A 146 9.41 0.62 -18.32
CA VAL A 146 10.56 -0.15 -18.84
C VAL A 146 10.36 -1.66 -18.71
N ARG A 147 9.78 -2.13 -17.60
CA ARG A 147 9.48 -3.56 -17.36
C ARG A 147 8.50 -4.20 -18.36
N PHE A 148 7.84 -3.40 -19.19
CA PHE A 148 6.89 -3.85 -20.22
C PHE A 148 7.35 -3.51 -21.64
N MET A 149 8.57 -2.97 -21.79
CA MET A 149 9.12 -2.50 -23.05
C MET A 149 10.35 -3.29 -23.43
N THR A 150 10.69 -3.24 -24.72
CA THR A 150 11.93 -3.79 -25.27
C THR A 150 12.57 -2.74 -26.17
N SER A 151 13.74 -2.23 -25.78
CA SER A 151 14.56 -1.31 -26.59
C SER A 151 16.00 -1.34 -26.08
N GLU A 152 16.97 -1.24 -26.99
CA GLU A 152 18.40 -1.17 -26.64
C GLU A 152 18.79 0.17 -26.00
N GLU A 153 17.98 1.21 -26.18
CA GLU A 153 18.20 2.54 -25.59
C GLU A 153 17.82 2.59 -24.10
N LEU A 154 17.05 1.61 -23.61
CA LEU A 154 16.51 1.63 -22.25
C LEU A 154 17.50 1.02 -21.26
N GLU A 155 17.71 1.75 -20.17
CA GLU A 155 18.41 1.26 -18.99
C GLU A 155 17.44 0.50 -18.05
N ALA A 156 17.98 -0.10 -16.99
CA ALA A 156 17.17 -0.71 -15.95
C ALA A 156 16.23 0.31 -15.27
N GLU A 157 15.05 -0.14 -14.85
CA GLU A 157 14.00 0.72 -14.26
C GLU A 157 14.49 1.51 -13.03
N GLU A 158 15.41 0.94 -12.26
CA GLU A 158 15.97 1.57 -11.05
C GLU A 158 16.84 2.79 -11.39
N VAL A 159 17.47 2.85 -12.58
CA VAL A 159 18.24 4.03 -13.02
C VAL A 159 17.33 5.25 -13.15
N TYR A 160 16.17 5.08 -13.78
CA TYR A 160 15.18 6.14 -13.92
C TYR A 160 14.51 6.47 -12.58
N ALA A 161 14.22 5.46 -11.76
CA ALA A 161 13.67 5.67 -10.42
C ALA A 161 14.64 6.45 -9.51
N ASP A 162 15.93 6.13 -9.51
CA ASP A 162 16.96 6.84 -8.76
C ASP A 162 17.05 8.31 -9.19
N TYR A 163 17.03 8.57 -10.50
CA TYR A 163 17.02 9.92 -11.03
C TYR A 163 15.79 10.70 -10.56
N ALA A 164 14.59 10.09 -10.68
CA ALA A 164 13.34 10.69 -10.24
C ALA A 164 13.35 10.96 -8.72
N ARG A 165 13.71 9.97 -7.90
CA ARG A 165 13.80 10.11 -6.43
C ARG A 165 14.71 11.25 -6.02
N LYS A 166 15.91 11.33 -6.61
CA LYS A 166 16.89 12.39 -6.32
C LYS A 166 16.30 13.76 -6.61
N HIS A 167 15.77 13.98 -7.81
CA HIS A 167 15.29 15.30 -8.22
C HIS A 167 13.98 15.69 -7.54
N LEU A 168 13.06 14.75 -7.31
CA LEU A 168 11.83 15.00 -6.55
C LEU A 168 12.13 15.42 -5.12
N ALA A 169 13.11 14.79 -4.46
CA ALA A 169 13.53 15.19 -3.11
C ALA A 169 14.07 16.63 -3.05
N HIS A 170 14.74 17.10 -4.11
CA HIS A 170 15.22 18.49 -4.18
C HIS A 170 14.10 19.49 -4.48
N ARG A 171 13.08 19.08 -5.22
CA ARG A 171 12.00 19.96 -5.72
C ARG A 171 10.72 19.94 -4.88
N VAL A 172 10.64 19.07 -3.87
CA VAL A 172 9.44 18.91 -3.04
C VAL A 172 8.99 20.19 -2.33
N LEU A 173 9.93 21.10 -2.03
CA LEU A 173 9.67 22.38 -1.37
C LEU A 173 9.53 23.55 -2.36
N GLU A 174 9.61 23.29 -3.66
CA GLU A 174 9.34 24.30 -4.69
C GLU A 174 7.84 24.58 -4.80
N ALA A 175 7.48 25.60 -5.59
CA ALA A 175 6.08 25.84 -5.93
C ALA A 175 5.47 24.59 -6.59
N PRO A 176 4.23 24.22 -6.25
CA PRO A 176 3.61 23.03 -6.82
C PRO A 176 3.49 23.21 -8.34
N SER A 177 3.71 22.11 -9.07
CA SER A 177 3.46 22.06 -10.51
C SER A 177 2.79 20.74 -10.86
N LEU A 178 2.01 20.75 -11.95
CA LEU A 178 1.30 19.56 -12.40
C LEU A 178 2.28 18.41 -12.70
N TYR A 179 3.39 18.69 -13.38
CA TYR A 179 4.42 17.68 -13.68
C TYR A 179 5.05 17.09 -12.41
N LEU A 180 5.32 17.90 -11.37
CA LEU A 180 5.83 17.38 -10.09
C LEU A 180 4.80 16.49 -9.40
N ALA A 181 3.55 16.92 -9.29
CA ALA A 181 2.46 16.10 -8.71
C ALA A 181 2.30 14.77 -9.45
N GLN A 182 2.25 14.79 -10.79
CA GLN A 182 2.14 13.58 -11.61
C GLN A 182 3.35 12.66 -11.48
N SER A 183 4.56 13.22 -11.41
CA SER A 183 5.80 12.46 -11.18
C SER A 183 5.79 11.76 -9.81
N LEU A 184 5.22 12.40 -8.79
CA LEU A 184 5.06 11.86 -7.44
C LEU A 184 4.05 10.71 -7.40
N VAL A 185 2.94 10.79 -8.16
CA VAL A 185 1.97 9.69 -8.31
C VAL A 185 2.64 8.46 -8.94
N MET A 186 3.36 8.67 -10.06
CA MET A 186 4.06 7.60 -10.77
C MET A 186 5.13 6.93 -9.90
N ILE A 187 5.98 7.71 -9.24
CA ILE A 187 7.03 7.14 -8.38
C ILE A 187 6.41 6.45 -7.17
N SER A 188 5.32 6.96 -6.60
CA SER A 188 4.62 6.29 -5.50
C SER A 188 4.16 4.88 -5.91
N PHE A 189 3.66 4.70 -7.13
CA PHE A 189 3.29 3.38 -7.65
C PHE A 189 4.52 2.46 -7.81
N TYR A 190 5.63 3.02 -8.31
CA TYR A 190 6.89 2.29 -8.44
C TYR A 190 7.42 1.80 -7.08
N GLU A 191 7.47 2.70 -6.09
CA GLU A 191 7.91 2.41 -4.73
C GLU A 191 7.04 1.34 -4.08
N TRP A 192 5.74 1.35 -4.34
CA TRP A 192 4.85 0.33 -3.84
C TRP A 192 5.15 -1.05 -4.45
N GLY A 193 5.22 -1.14 -5.78
CA GLY A 193 5.50 -2.40 -6.47
C GLY A 193 6.90 -2.96 -6.22
N THR A 194 7.86 -2.11 -5.88
CA THR A 194 9.22 -2.52 -5.45
C THR A 194 9.31 -2.93 -3.98
N GLY A 195 8.20 -2.85 -3.24
CA GLY A 195 8.15 -3.27 -1.84
C GLY A 195 8.71 -2.24 -0.87
N ARG A 196 8.64 -0.94 -1.21
CA ARG A 196 9.05 0.21 -0.38
C ARG A 196 7.83 1.07 0.01
N PRO A 197 6.95 0.53 0.85
CA PRO A 197 5.61 1.06 1.09
C PRO A 197 5.58 2.37 1.87
N TYR A 198 6.54 2.61 2.77
CA TYR A 198 6.69 3.90 3.45
C TYR A 198 7.00 5.01 2.44
N GLN A 199 7.91 4.74 1.50
CA GLN A 199 8.27 5.71 0.46
C GLN A 199 7.08 5.97 -0.46
N ALA A 200 6.37 4.92 -0.89
CA ALA A 200 5.13 5.05 -1.66
C ALA A 200 4.12 5.96 -0.97
N TRP A 201 3.86 5.74 0.32
CA TRP A 201 2.93 6.55 1.10
C TRP A 201 3.36 8.01 1.21
N MET A 202 4.66 8.27 1.46
CA MET A 202 5.19 9.63 1.50
C MET A 202 5.03 10.35 0.15
N TYR A 203 5.38 9.69 -0.96
CA TYR A 203 5.21 10.26 -2.30
C TYR A 203 3.75 10.55 -2.65
N SER A 204 2.84 9.64 -2.29
CA SER A 204 1.39 9.82 -2.47
C SER A 204 0.89 11.05 -1.69
N GLY A 205 1.27 11.20 -0.43
CA GLY A 205 0.87 12.36 0.39
C GLY A 205 1.39 13.69 -0.18
N MET A 206 2.64 13.71 -0.65
CA MET A 206 3.21 14.89 -1.30
C MET A 206 2.46 15.26 -2.59
N ALA A 207 2.13 14.28 -3.42
CA ALA A 207 1.30 14.49 -4.62
C ALA A 207 -0.07 15.07 -4.27
N THR A 208 -0.73 14.52 -3.24
CA THR A 208 -2.05 14.97 -2.76
C THR A 208 -2.04 16.43 -2.32
N TYR A 209 -1.04 16.86 -1.55
CA TYR A 209 -0.98 18.26 -1.12
C TYR A 209 -0.65 19.23 -2.27
N MET A 210 0.23 18.82 -3.20
CA MET A 210 0.51 19.63 -4.39
C MET A 210 -0.74 19.80 -5.25
N ILE A 211 -1.49 18.72 -5.50
CA ILE A 211 -2.67 18.78 -6.37
C ILE A 211 -3.83 19.55 -5.74
N GLN A 212 -4.04 19.43 -4.42
CA GLN A 212 -5.02 20.24 -3.69
C GLN A 212 -4.69 21.73 -3.78
N SER A 213 -3.41 22.09 -3.68
CA SER A 213 -2.95 23.48 -3.82
C SER A 213 -3.21 24.00 -5.23
N LEU A 214 -2.89 23.22 -6.26
CA LEU A 214 -3.10 23.59 -7.65
C LEU A 214 -4.58 23.73 -8.02
N LEU A 215 -5.44 22.82 -7.53
CA LEU A 215 -6.89 22.91 -7.72
C LEU A 215 -7.45 24.18 -7.09
N LYS A 216 -7.00 24.51 -5.87
CA LYS A 216 -7.41 25.76 -5.22
C LYS A 216 -6.99 26.99 -6.03
N MET A 217 -5.76 27.00 -6.54
CA MET A 217 -5.27 28.08 -7.41
C MET A 217 -6.07 28.18 -8.71
N SER A 218 -6.46 27.04 -9.32
CA SER A 218 -7.29 27.05 -10.51
C SER A 218 -8.70 27.56 -10.23
N ASP A 219 -9.31 27.16 -9.10
CA ASP A 219 -10.64 27.65 -8.70
C ASP A 219 -10.61 29.16 -8.46
N ASP A 220 -9.58 29.67 -7.79
CA ASP A 220 -9.40 31.12 -7.61
C ASP A 220 -9.24 31.83 -8.97
N SER A 221 -8.47 31.25 -9.90
CA SER A 221 -8.33 31.78 -11.26
C SER A 221 -9.63 31.76 -12.06
N MET A 222 -10.49 30.75 -11.88
CA MET A 222 -11.81 30.67 -12.51
C MET A 222 -12.70 31.85 -12.10
N GLU A 223 -12.70 32.18 -10.80
CA GLU A 223 -13.50 33.28 -10.26
C GLU A 223 -13.03 34.65 -10.75
N HIS A 224 -11.70 34.83 -10.92
CA HIS A 224 -11.11 36.13 -11.25
C HIS A 224 -10.89 36.36 -12.75
N ASN A 225 -10.63 35.31 -13.53
CA ASN A 225 -10.41 35.39 -14.98
C ASN A 225 -11.05 34.21 -15.75
N PRO A 226 -12.37 34.21 -15.97
CA PRO A 226 -13.08 33.10 -16.62
C PRO A 226 -12.61 32.82 -18.05
N GLN A 227 -12.21 33.86 -18.81
CA GLN A 227 -11.83 33.70 -20.22
C GLN A 227 -10.49 32.97 -20.39
N GLU A 228 -9.51 33.27 -19.54
CA GLU A 228 -8.21 32.57 -19.54
C GLU A 228 -8.34 31.13 -19.03
N PHE A 229 -9.26 30.89 -18.08
CA PHE A 229 -9.57 29.54 -17.64
C PHE A 229 -10.19 28.67 -18.75
N HIS A 230 -11.09 29.23 -19.57
CA HIS A 230 -11.65 28.50 -20.71
C HIS A 230 -10.57 28.01 -21.70
N ALA A 231 -9.45 28.70 -21.80
CA ALA A 231 -8.31 28.29 -22.62
C ALA A 231 -7.46 27.16 -21.98
N SER A 232 -7.64 26.86 -20.69
CA SER A 232 -6.88 25.87 -19.92
C SER A 232 -7.72 24.69 -19.43
N GLN A 233 -8.87 24.42 -20.05
CA GLN A 233 -9.79 23.33 -19.65
C GLN A 233 -9.13 21.95 -19.64
N THR A 234 -8.25 21.66 -20.61
CA THR A 234 -7.49 20.40 -20.65
C THR A 234 -6.58 20.27 -19.43
N GLN A 235 -5.90 21.35 -19.06
CA GLN A 235 -5.01 21.36 -17.89
C GLN A 235 -5.82 21.23 -16.59
N TYR A 236 -6.98 21.87 -16.49
CA TYR A 236 -7.89 21.68 -15.36
C TYR A 236 -8.36 20.23 -15.25
N GLU A 237 -8.71 19.59 -16.36
CA GLU A 237 -9.10 18.17 -16.34
C GLU A 237 -7.93 17.27 -15.92
N GLN A 238 -6.70 17.58 -16.33
CA GLN A 238 -5.52 16.88 -15.80
C GLN A 238 -5.37 17.08 -14.28
N LEU A 239 -5.68 18.25 -13.74
CA LEU A 239 -5.67 18.49 -12.28
C LEU A 239 -6.70 17.60 -11.57
N VAL A 240 -7.94 17.60 -12.06
CA VAL A 240 -9.05 16.79 -11.53
C VAL A 240 -8.70 15.30 -11.57
N ARG A 241 -8.23 14.79 -12.72
CA ARG A 241 -7.85 13.38 -12.87
C ARG A 241 -6.68 13.01 -11.97
N THR A 242 -5.66 13.87 -11.86
CA THR A 242 -4.51 13.65 -10.97
C THR A 242 -4.99 13.56 -9.51
N TYR A 243 -5.91 14.42 -9.08
CA TYR A 243 -6.50 14.36 -7.74
C TYR A 243 -7.19 13.03 -7.47
N TRP A 244 -8.03 12.55 -8.38
CA TRP A 244 -8.72 11.27 -8.21
C TRP A 244 -7.80 10.07 -8.30
N CYS A 245 -6.73 10.14 -9.08
CA CYS A 245 -5.66 9.14 -9.06
C CYS A 245 -4.95 9.09 -7.70
N CYS A 246 -4.64 10.26 -7.10
CA CYS A 246 -4.09 10.33 -5.74
C CYS A 246 -5.06 9.74 -4.71
N PHE A 247 -6.37 10.01 -4.85
CA PHE A 247 -7.39 9.45 -3.95
C PHE A 247 -7.47 7.91 -4.06
N ALA A 248 -7.52 7.37 -5.28
CA ALA A 248 -7.53 5.92 -5.51
C ALA A 248 -6.24 5.27 -4.96
N GLN A 249 -5.09 5.91 -5.18
CA GLN A 249 -3.81 5.44 -4.66
C GLN A 249 -3.75 5.49 -3.12
N ASP A 250 -4.31 6.51 -2.47
CA ASP A 250 -4.42 6.55 -1.00
C ASP A 250 -5.28 5.39 -0.46
N CYS A 251 -6.38 5.06 -1.16
CA CYS A 251 -7.20 3.88 -0.83
C CYS A 251 -6.40 2.57 -0.97
N GLU A 252 -5.64 2.42 -2.06
CA GLU A 252 -4.80 1.23 -2.31
C GLU A 252 -3.63 1.11 -1.31
N LEU A 253 -3.04 2.22 -0.87
CA LEU A 253 -1.91 2.21 0.06
C LEU A 253 -2.33 2.06 1.53
N SER A 254 -3.56 2.47 1.88
CA SER A 254 -4.07 2.47 3.26
C SER A 254 -4.60 1.12 3.75
N SER A 255 -4.63 0.12 2.87
CA SER A 255 -5.01 -1.26 3.18
C SER A 255 -4.00 -1.93 4.15
N GLY A 256 -4.17 -1.71 5.46
CA GLY A 256 -3.38 -2.37 6.52
C GLY A 256 -3.02 -1.47 7.72
N ALA A 257 -3.00 -0.15 7.55
CA ALA A 257 -2.60 0.80 8.58
C ALA A 257 -3.82 1.53 9.21
N ARG A 258 -3.74 1.89 10.51
CA ARG A 258 -4.70 2.83 11.14
C ARG A 258 -4.51 4.26 10.66
N GLN A 259 -4.52 4.50 9.36
CA GLN A 259 -4.41 5.85 8.81
C GLN A 259 -5.37 6.00 7.64
N HIS A 260 -6.38 6.84 7.84
CA HIS A 260 -7.02 7.54 6.75
C HIS A 260 -7.16 9.01 7.17
N PHE A 261 -6.65 9.90 6.33
CA PHE A 261 -7.00 11.32 6.35
C PHE A 261 -7.84 11.72 5.12
N ALA A 262 -8.16 10.80 4.20
CA ALA A 262 -9.04 11.16 3.10
C ALA A 262 -10.47 11.40 3.61
N LEU A 263 -11.00 12.56 3.22
CA LEU A 263 -12.38 12.97 3.43
C LEU A 263 -13.33 11.88 2.91
N SER A 264 -14.54 11.81 3.47
CA SER A 264 -15.59 10.95 2.91
C SER A 264 -15.77 11.29 1.43
N PHE A 265 -15.84 10.29 0.56
CA PHE A 265 -16.00 10.47 -0.90
C PHE A 265 -17.09 11.51 -1.24
N SER A 266 -18.25 11.41 -0.59
CA SER A 266 -19.39 12.32 -0.76
C SER A 266 -19.18 13.76 -0.28
N GLN A 267 -18.14 14.02 0.52
CA GLN A 267 -17.80 15.35 1.06
C GLN A 267 -16.77 16.08 0.20
N ILE A 268 -16.22 15.42 -0.83
CA ILE A 268 -15.24 16.01 -1.74
C ILE A 268 -15.95 16.96 -2.71
N SER A 269 -15.45 18.19 -2.80
CA SER A 269 -15.99 19.25 -3.68
C SER A 269 -15.31 19.32 -5.06
N VAL A 270 -14.40 18.39 -5.35
CA VAL A 270 -13.77 18.26 -6.68
C VAL A 270 -14.72 17.45 -7.59
N PRO A 271 -15.04 17.91 -8.81
CA PRO A 271 -15.89 17.16 -9.73
C PRO A 271 -15.24 15.82 -10.13
N LEU A 272 -16.04 14.82 -10.49
CA LEU A 272 -15.52 13.55 -11.00
C LEU A 272 -14.94 13.73 -12.42
N PRO A 273 -13.98 12.88 -12.84
CA PRO A 273 -13.41 12.91 -14.18
C PRO A 273 -14.49 12.84 -15.27
N ILE A 274 -14.29 13.58 -16.35
CA ILE A 274 -15.13 13.47 -17.56
C ILE A 274 -14.77 12.20 -18.33
N SER A 275 -15.59 11.85 -19.34
CA SER A 275 -15.32 10.69 -20.19
C SER A 275 -13.94 10.77 -20.86
N ASP A 276 -13.27 9.64 -21.05
CA ASP A 276 -11.96 9.58 -21.73
C ASP A 276 -12.01 10.14 -23.14
N ARG A 277 -13.15 9.97 -23.83
CA ARG A 277 -13.39 10.57 -25.14
C ARG A 277 -13.42 12.09 -25.06
N ASP A 278 -14.23 12.65 -24.17
CA ASP A 278 -14.35 14.10 -24.06
C ASP A 278 -13.03 14.74 -23.61
N PHE A 279 -12.29 14.08 -22.71
CA PHE A 279 -10.95 14.51 -22.33
C PHE A 279 -9.98 14.49 -23.51
N THR A 280 -9.96 13.42 -24.31
CA THR A 280 -9.05 13.26 -25.47
C THR A 280 -9.32 14.29 -26.58
N PHE A 281 -10.58 14.68 -26.79
CA PHE A 281 -10.99 15.62 -27.84
C PHE A 281 -11.20 17.04 -27.34
N ASN A 282 -10.85 17.34 -26.09
CA ASN A 282 -11.06 18.64 -25.43
C ASN A 282 -12.53 19.11 -25.50
N HIS A 283 -13.48 18.18 -25.36
CA HIS A 283 -14.89 18.49 -25.23
C HIS A 283 -15.25 18.72 -23.77
N THR A 284 -15.93 19.83 -23.48
CA THR A 284 -16.36 20.15 -22.12
C THR A 284 -17.85 19.83 -21.97
N PRO A 285 -18.22 18.92 -21.06
CA PRO A 285 -19.62 18.60 -20.83
C PRO A 285 -20.33 19.77 -20.15
N ALA A 286 -21.62 19.93 -20.43
CA ALA A 286 -22.45 20.99 -19.84
C ALA A 286 -22.61 20.84 -18.32
N HIS A 287 -22.63 19.59 -17.83
CA HIS A 287 -22.74 19.26 -16.41
C HIS A 287 -21.69 18.22 -16.05
N ARG A 288 -21.01 18.43 -14.92
CA ARG A 288 -20.04 17.47 -14.36
C ARG A 288 -20.69 16.72 -13.21
N LEU A 289 -20.44 15.42 -13.14
CA LEU A 289 -20.92 14.59 -12.03
C LEU A 289 -20.10 14.92 -10.77
N MET A 290 -20.77 15.19 -9.66
CA MET A 290 -20.12 15.37 -8.35
C MET A 290 -20.13 14.07 -7.54
N PRO A 291 -19.18 13.89 -6.61
CA PRO A 291 -19.14 12.70 -5.74
C PRO A 291 -20.42 12.47 -4.95
N ALA A 292 -21.03 13.53 -4.42
CA ALA A 292 -22.30 13.45 -3.69
C ALA A 292 -23.47 12.96 -4.58
N ASP A 293 -23.39 13.24 -5.88
CA ASP A 293 -24.42 12.91 -6.86
C ASP A 293 -24.20 11.54 -7.52
N MET A 294 -23.13 10.81 -7.19
CA MET A 294 -22.88 9.48 -7.74
C MET A 294 -23.73 8.40 -7.04
N ASN A 295 -25.05 8.50 -7.25
CA ASN A 295 -26.06 7.61 -6.69
C ASN A 295 -27.25 7.48 -7.68
N LYS A 296 -28.14 6.51 -7.44
CA LYS A 296 -29.24 6.16 -8.36
C LYS A 296 -30.23 7.29 -8.65
N ASN A 297 -30.27 8.33 -7.81
CA ASN A 297 -31.17 9.46 -7.97
C ASN A 297 -30.65 10.49 -8.99
N CYS A 298 -29.39 10.39 -9.40
CA CYS A 298 -28.79 11.29 -10.39
C CYS A 298 -28.77 10.63 -11.77
N LEU A 299 -29.39 11.29 -12.75
CA LEU A 299 -29.42 10.79 -14.13
C LEU A 299 -28.03 10.71 -14.76
N LEU A 300 -27.09 11.60 -14.40
CA LEU A 300 -25.71 11.58 -14.89
C LEU A 300 -24.90 10.39 -14.36
N ALA A 301 -25.33 9.80 -13.25
CA ALA A 301 -24.68 8.63 -12.66
C ALA A 301 -25.22 7.30 -13.22
N ASN A 302 -26.32 7.33 -13.98
CA ASN A 302 -26.94 6.11 -14.50
C ASN A 302 -26.35 5.73 -15.86
N GLY A 303 -25.95 4.47 -16.02
CA GLY A 303 -25.42 3.94 -17.28
C GLY A 303 -23.98 4.36 -17.57
N LEU A 304 -23.13 4.45 -16.54
CA LEU A 304 -21.72 4.78 -16.71
C LEU A 304 -21.02 3.71 -17.56
N THR A 305 -20.53 4.11 -18.73
CA THR A 305 -19.80 3.25 -19.68
C THR A 305 -18.31 3.17 -19.33
N ILE A 306 -17.57 2.33 -20.05
CA ILE A 306 -16.11 2.18 -19.87
C ILE A 306 -15.32 3.50 -20.05
N GLU A 307 -15.86 4.46 -20.80
CA GLU A 307 -15.24 5.79 -20.97
C GLU A 307 -15.23 6.60 -19.66
N HIS A 308 -16.07 6.26 -18.69
CA HIS A 308 -16.08 6.80 -17.33
C HIS A 308 -15.28 5.92 -16.35
N GLY A 309 -14.44 5.02 -16.86
CA GLY A 309 -13.82 3.98 -16.05
C GLY A 309 -12.96 4.50 -14.89
N LEU A 310 -12.32 5.67 -15.03
CA LEU A 310 -11.59 6.30 -13.90
C LEU A 310 -12.54 6.70 -12.76
N THR A 311 -13.71 7.23 -13.07
CA THR A 311 -14.77 7.53 -12.09
C THR A 311 -15.28 6.25 -11.42
N ILE A 312 -15.57 5.23 -12.22
CA ILE A 312 -16.09 3.94 -11.74
C ILE A 312 -15.10 3.27 -10.79
N VAL A 313 -13.83 3.14 -11.21
CA VAL A 313 -12.81 2.44 -10.43
C VAL A 313 -12.47 3.18 -9.14
N THR A 314 -12.43 4.50 -9.17
CA THR A 314 -12.14 5.35 -7.99
C THR A 314 -13.20 5.18 -6.90
N ARG A 315 -14.49 5.23 -7.28
CA ARG A 315 -15.58 4.95 -6.32
C ARG A 315 -15.55 3.50 -5.84
N GLY A 316 -15.19 2.56 -6.71
CA GLY A 316 -15.01 1.16 -6.34
C GLY A 316 -13.93 0.99 -5.26
N PHE A 317 -12.79 1.66 -5.38
CA PHE A 317 -11.71 1.61 -4.39
C PHE A 317 -12.12 2.21 -3.04
N ASP A 318 -12.88 3.32 -3.02
CA ASP A 318 -13.44 3.88 -1.78
C ASP A 318 -14.35 2.88 -1.05
N ILE A 319 -15.23 2.18 -1.77
CA ILE A 319 -16.09 1.16 -1.17
C ILE A 319 -15.24 -0.02 -0.68
N PHE A 320 -14.32 -0.50 -1.51
CA PHE A 320 -13.44 -1.62 -1.20
C PHE A 320 -12.61 -1.38 0.07
N ILE A 321 -11.98 -0.21 0.24
CA ILE A 321 -11.16 0.06 1.42
C ILE A 321 -12.01 0.13 2.70
N ARG A 322 -13.26 0.62 2.61
CA ARG A 322 -14.21 0.61 3.73
C ARG A 322 -14.64 -0.82 4.09
N ILE A 323 -14.86 -1.69 3.10
CA ILE A 323 -15.11 -3.13 3.30
C ILE A 323 -13.90 -3.81 3.94
N LEU A 324 -12.70 -3.57 3.43
CA LEU A 324 -11.47 -4.15 3.95
C LEU A 324 -11.23 -3.73 5.41
N ARG A 325 -11.47 -2.45 5.74
CA ARG A 325 -11.39 -1.96 7.12
C ARG A 325 -12.44 -2.62 8.01
N PHE A 326 -13.68 -2.72 7.54
CA PHE A 326 -14.74 -3.43 8.28
C PHE A 326 -14.31 -4.88 8.58
N ALA A 327 -13.77 -5.59 7.60
CA ALA A 327 -13.27 -6.96 7.77
C ALA A 327 -12.09 -7.05 8.77
N ASN A 328 -11.26 -6.02 8.83
CA ASN A 328 -10.15 -5.96 9.78
C ASN A 328 -10.58 -5.54 11.20
N GLU A 329 -11.57 -4.66 11.34
CA GLU A 329 -12.09 -4.15 12.62
C GLU A 329 -13.01 -5.16 13.32
N HIS A 330 -13.89 -5.81 12.57
CA HIS A 330 -14.77 -6.88 13.07
C HIS A 330 -13.98 -7.94 13.86
N ARG A 331 -12.82 -8.31 13.34
CA ARG A 331 -11.90 -9.27 13.96
C ARG A 331 -11.35 -8.82 15.32
N ARG A 332 -10.97 -7.54 15.47
CA ARG A 332 -10.45 -6.99 16.74
C ARG A 332 -11.54 -6.92 17.81
N SER A 333 -12.76 -6.60 17.40
CA SER A 333 -13.92 -6.56 18.29
C SER A 333 -14.31 -7.94 18.82
N LEU A 334 -14.17 -9.01 18.03
CA LEU A 334 -14.39 -10.40 18.50
C LEU A 334 -13.39 -10.84 19.58
N VAL A 335 -12.18 -10.26 19.63
CA VAL A 335 -11.19 -10.52 20.69
C VAL A 335 -11.55 -9.77 21.99
N SER A 336 -12.34 -8.69 21.89
CA SER A 336 -12.65 -7.78 23.00
C SER A 336 -14.08 -7.90 23.56
N LEU A 337 -15.00 -8.54 22.83
CA LEU A 337 -16.43 -8.60 23.19
C LEU A 337 -16.79 -9.95 23.79
N SER A 338 -16.33 -10.18 25.01
CA SER A 338 -17.12 -10.92 25.99
C SER A 338 -17.94 -9.87 26.75
N SER A 339 -19.27 -9.99 26.74
CA SER A 339 -20.23 -9.09 27.43
C SER A 339 -20.75 -7.90 26.62
N ASN A 340 -21.89 -8.05 25.95
CA ASN A 340 -23.14 -7.32 26.27
C ASN A 340 -24.19 -7.50 25.15
N GLY A 341 -25.39 -7.93 25.54
CA GLY A 341 -26.50 -8.23 24.64
C GLY A 341 -27.25 -7.00 24.14
N SER A 342 -27.05 -6.63 22.86
CA SER A 342 -27.96 -5.75 22.13
C SER A 342 -28.65 -6.50 20.99
N VAL A 343 -29.93 -6.18 20.78
CA VAL A 343 -30.93 -6.88 19.95
C VAL A 343 -30.71 -6.81 18.42
N THR A 344 -29.64 -6.17 17.94
CA THR A 344 -29.07 -6.43 16.60
C THR A 344 -27.60 -5.99 16.61
N PRO A 345 -26.63 -6.83 16.22
CA PRO A 345 -25.23 -6.43 16.30
C PRO A 345 -24.92 -5.28 15.34
N PRO A 346 -24.30 -4.17 15.77
CA PRO A 346 -23.89 -3.05 14.91
C PRO A 346 -23.08 -3.47 13.66
N LEU A 347 -22.45 -4.64 13.72
CA LEU A 347 -21.66 -5.25 12.65
C LEU A 347 -22.52 -5.70 11.46
N LEU A 348 -23.72 -6.23 11.71
CA LEU A 348 -24.65 -6.65 10.66
C LEU A 348 -25.17 -5.44 9.87
N VAL A 349 -25.53 -4.36 10.57
CA VAL A 349 -25.99 -3.11 9.95
C VAL A 349 -24.89 -2.49 9.08
N ASN A 350 -23.64 -2.49 9.56
CA ASN A 350 -22.51 -2.00 8.78
C ASN A 350 -22.25 -2.87 7.55
N TRP A 351 -22.33 -4.20 7.69
CA TRP A 351 -22.22 -5.13 6.56
C TRP A 351 -23.30 -4.89 5.50
N GLN A 352 -24.57 -4.77 5.92
CA GLN A 352 -25.70 -4.52 5.02
C GLN A 352 -25.51 -3.21 4.26
N ARG A 353 -25.12 -2.14 4.95
CA ARG A 353 -24.84 -0.84 4.32
C ARG A 353 -23.73 -0.95 3.26
N LEU A 354 -22.63 -1.62 3.58
CA LEU A 354 -21.51 -1.80 2.64
C LEU A 354 -21.92 -2.65 1.43
N LYS A 355 -22.75 -3.68 1.63
CA LYS A 355 -23.32 -4.51 0.55
C LYS A 355 -24.22 -3.67 -0.35
N GLU A 356 -25.14 -2.90 0.23
CA GLU A 356 -26.05 -2.02 -0.51
C GLU A 356 -25.30 -0.96 -1.32
N GLU A 357 -24.27 -0.33 -0.74
CA GLU A 357 -23.43 0.63 -1.46
C GLU A 357 -22.66 -0.02 -2.62
N LEU A 358 -22.14 -1.24 -2.43
CA LEU A 358 -21.47 -1.99 -3.49
C LEU A 358 -22.44 -2.37 -4.62
N ASP A 359 -23.65 -2.80 -4.27
CA ASP A 359 -24.69 -3.14 -5.24
C ASP A 359 -25.18 -1.91 -6.01
N GLU A 360 -25.37 -0.77 -5.32
CA GLU A 360 -25.72 0.48 -5.97
C GLU A 360 -24.61 0.91 -6.94
N TRP A 361 -23.34 0.93 -6.49
CA TRP A 361 -22.20 1.25 -7.37
C TRP A 361 -22.15 0.36 -8.61
N ARG A 362 -22.49 -0.93 -8.47
CA ARG A 362 -22.56 -1.86 -9.60
C ARG A 362 -23.76 -1.57 -10.50
N SER A 363 -24.90 -1.17 -9.96
CA SER A 363 -26.11 -0.85 -10.72
C SER A 363 -26.04 0.45 -11.53
N LEU A 364 -25.16 1.38 -11.14
CA LEU A 364 -24.92 2.64 -11.86
C LEU A 364 -24.19 2.43 -13.20
N GLN A 365 -23.54 1.28 -13.37
CA GLN A 365 -22.73 0.96 -14.55
C GLN A 365 -23.60 0.43 -15.68
N ASP A 366 -23.22 0.75 -16.91
CA ASP A 366 -23.79 0.09 -18.08
C ASP A 366 -23.37 -1.40 -18.09
N ILE A 367 -24.23 -2.28 -18.61
CA ILE A 367 -23.99 -3.73 -18.66
C ILE A 367 -22.70 -4.09 -19.43
N THR A 368 -22.26 -3.20 -20.35
CA THR A 368 -20.99 -3.35 -21.06
C THR A 368 -19.78 -3.41 -20.11
N VAL A 369 -19.85 -2.84 -18.91
CA VAL A 369 -18.74 -2.83 -17.94
C VAL A 369 -18.73 -4.09 -17.07
N HIS A 370 -19.75 -4.95 -17.17
CA HIS A 370 -19.90 -6.12 -16.31
C HIS A 370 -19.30 -7.39 -16.92
N TYR A 371 -18.37 -8.01 -16.23
CA TYR A 371 -17.97 -9.39 -16.49
C TYR A 371 -18.86 -10.38 -15.71
N PRO A 372 -19.26 -11.55 -16.26
CA PRO A 372 -19.01 -12.06 -17.61
C PRO A 372 -20.08 -11.64 -18.64
N ALA A 373 -21.02 -10.76 -18.28
CA ALA A 373 -22.09 -10.32 -19.17
C ALA A 373 -21.55 -9.74 -20.49
N THR A 374 -20.40 -9.07 -20.41
CA THR A 374 -19.65 -8.56 -21.55
C THR A 374 -18.28 -9.22 -21.63
N SER A 375 -17.89 -9.56 -22.85
CA SER A 375 -16.63 -10.22 -23.17
C SER A 375 -15.42 -9.29 -22.97
N VAL A 376 -14.33 -9.85 -22.43
CA VAL A 376 -13.03 -9.15 -22.27
C VAL A 376 -12.50 -8.67 -23.62
N GLN A 377 -12.62 -9.51 -24.65
CA GLN A 377 -12.09 -9.26 -26.00
C GLN A 377 -12.65 -7.96 -26.60
N THR A 378 -13.91 -7.64 -26.31
CA THR A 378 -14.55 -6.40 -26.76
C THR A 378 -13.81 -5.17 -26.21
N HIS A 379 -13.48 -5.17 -24.92
CA HIS A 379 -12.76 -4.05 -24.30
C HIS A 379 -11.29 -4.02 -24.69
N VAL A 380 -10.66 -5.17 -24.91
CA VAL A 380 -9.29 -5.23 -25.47
C VAL A 380 -9.25 -4.59 -26.85
N ALA A 381 -10.21 -4.88 -27.72
CA ALA A 381 -10.30 -4.28 -29.06
C ALA A 381 -10.49 -2.75 -29.02
N LEU A 382 -11.15 -2.23 -27.97
CA LEU A 382 -11.32 -0.80 -27.73
C LEU A 382 -10.14 -0.13 -26.99
N GLY A 383 -9.15 -0.91 -26.53
CA GLY A 383 -8.02 -0.41 -25.75
C GLY A 383 -8.30 -0.17 -24.26
N TYR A 384 -9.41 -0.73 -23.74
CA TYR A 384 -9.83 -0.63 -22.33
C TYR A 384 -9.73 -1.95 -21.55
N GLY A 385 -9.04 -2.96 -22.10
CA GLY A 385 -8.95 -4.30 -21.50
C GLY A 385 -8.49 -4.29 -20.05
N GLU A 386 -7.37 -3.63 -19.77
CA GLU A 386 -6.81 -3.52 -18.42
C GLU A 386 -7.74 -2.73 -17.46
N LEU A 387 -8.37 -1.64 -17.92
CA LEU A 387 -9.31 -0.86 -17.09
C LEU A 387 -10.56 -1.68 -16.74
N PHE A 388 -11.10 -2.39 -17.73
CA PHE A 388 -12.21 -3.32 -17.53
C PHE A 388 -11.86 -4.40 -16.50
N ALA A 389 -10.62 -4.91 -16.54
CA ALA A 389 -10.11 -5.83 -15.52
C ALA A 389 -10.18 -5.20 -14.13
N TYR A 390 -9.59 -4.02 -13.96
CA TYR A 390 -9.53 -3.33 -12.66
C TYR A 390 -10.92 -3.12 -12.04
N ILE A 391 -11.90 -2.64 -12.82
CA ILE A 391 -13.27 -2.43 -12.34
C ILE A 391 -13.87 -3.74 -11.80
N ASN A 392 -13.72 -4.82 -12.57
CA ASN A 392 -14.29 -6.12 -12.19
C ASN A 392 -13.50 -6.78 -11.05
N LEU A 393 -12.17 -6.62 -10.99
CA LEU A 393 -11.35 -7.09 -9.88
C LEU A 393 -11.71 -6.41 -8.57
N VAL A 394 -11.93 -5.08 -8.56
CA VAL A 394 -12.37 -4.34 -7.37
C VAL A 394 -13.72 -4.87 -6.88
N HIS A 395 -14.64 -5.19 -7.79
CA HIS A 395 -15.92 -5.80 -7.43
C HIS A 395 -15.72 -7.19 -6.79
N CYS A 396 -14.98 -8.09 -7.45
CA CYS A 396 -14.70 -9.42 -6.92
C CYS A 396 -14.02 -9.36 -5.56
N MET A 397 -13.00 -8.51 -5.41
CA MET A 397 -12.28 -8.29 -4.14
C MET A 397 -13.23 -7.79 -3.04
N SER A 398 -14.11 -6.85 -3.36
CA SER A 398 -15.13 -6.38 -2.41
C SER A 398 -16.04 -7.50 -1.94
N ILE A 399 -16.51 -8.37 -2.85
CA ILE A 399 -17.29 -9.58 -2.50
C ILE A 399 -16.48 -10.52 -1.60
N LEU A 400 -15.21 -10.78 -1.94
CA LEU A 400 -14.35 -11.66 -1.15
C LEU A 400 -14.24 -11.20 0.30
N PHE A 401 -13.88 -9.94 0.54
CA PHE A 401 -13.71 -9.43 1.90
C PHE A 401 -15.04 -9.26 2.65
N LEU A 402 -16.12 -8.94 1.95
CA LEU A 402 -17.44 -8.80 2.55
C LEU A 402 -18.01 -10.15 3.03
N HIS A 403 -17.79 -11.22 2.28
CA HIS A 403 -18.32 -12.56 2.61
C HIS A 403 -17.36 -13.41 3.44
N ARG A 404 -16.05 -13.15 3.40
CA ARG A 404 -15.03 -13.87 4.17
C ARG A 404 -15.38 -13.87 5.66
N ASP A 405 -15.60 -12.71 6.25
CA ASP A 405 -15.82 -12.61 7.70
C ASP A 405 -17.12 -13.29 8.15
N ARG A 406 -18.16 -13.27 7.32
CA ARG A 406 -19.40 -14.00 7.58
C ARG A 406 -19.17 -15.51 7.56
N PHE A 407 -18.40 -15.99 6.58
CA PHE A 407 -17.99 -17.39 6.52
C PHE A 407 -17.19 -17.79 7.75
N LEU A 408 -16.19 -16.99 8.16
CA LEU A 408 -15.36 -17.26 9.34
C LEU A 408 -16.11 -17.20 10.67
N SER A 409 -17.12 -16.35 10.79
CA SER A 409 -17.93 -16.24 12.00
C SER A 409 -18.83 -17.44 12.20
N ASN A 410 -19.36 -18.01 11.12
CA ASN A 410 -20.22 -19.19 11.15
C ASN A 410 -19.47 -20.50 11.48
N LEU A 411 -18.15 -20.52 11.30
CA LEU A 411 -17.31 -21.68 11.63
C LEU A 411 -17.03 -21.80 13.13
N LYS A 412 -17.37 -20.78 13.94
CA LYS A 412 -17.18 -20.82 15.41
C LYS A 412 -18.44 -21.39 16.06
N PRO A 413 -18.34 -22.45 16.88
CA PRO A 413 -19.49 -23.03 17.59
C PRO A 413 -20.18 -22.07 18.60
N HIS A 414 -19.64 -20.86 18.81
CA HIS A 414 -20.08 -19.92 19.86
C HIS A 414 -20.21 -18.45 19.40
N SER A 415 -20.42 -18.18 18.10
CA SER A 415 -20.75 -16.81 17.67
C SER A 415 -22.27 -16.61 17.59
N ASP A 416 -22.89 -16.29 18.73
CA ASP A 416 -24.31 -15.89 18.82
C ASP A 416 -24.64 -14.63 17.97
N VAL A 417 -23.62 -13.92 17.46
CA VAL A 417 -23.73 -12.67 16.71
C VAL A 417 -24.38 -12.86 15.32
N PHE A 418 -24.24 -14.03 14.70
CA PHE A 418 -24.79 -14.31 13.36
C PHE A 418 -25.78 -15.48 13.31
N HIS A 419 -25.95 -16.19 14.44
CA HIS A 419 -26.81 -17.36 14.53
C HIS A 419 -28.31 -17.03 14.68
N GLU A 420 -28.68 -15.79 15.04
CA GLU A 420 -30.10 -15.39 15.21
C GLU A 420 -30.86 -15.16 13.90
N MET A 421 -30.24 -15.40 12.74
CA MET A 421 -30.93 -15.41 11.45
C MET A 421 -31.16 -16.85 10.99
N ASN A 422 -32.28 -17.41 11.43
CA ASN A 422 -32.96 -18.62 10.92
C ASN A 422 -32.30 -19.32 9.72
N ASP A 423 -31.80 -20.51 10.04
CA ASP A 423 -31.40 -21.60 9.15
C ASP A 423 -32.42 -21.87 8.04
N ALA A 424 -31.95 -21.72 6.79
CA ALA A 424 -32.36 -22.52 5.61
C ALA A 424 -31.64 -22.06 4.32
N GLN A 425 -31.12 -20.81 4.23
CA GLN A 425 -30.59 -20.26 2.96
C GLN A 425 -29.25 -19.51 3.03
N GLY A 426 -28.65 -19.25 4.20
CA GLY A 426 -27.51 -18.31 4.34
C GLY A 426 -26.09 -18.88 4.18
N GLU A 427 -25.84 -20.11 4.64
CA GLU A 427 -24.51 -20.72 4.72
C GLU A 427 -24.03 -21.29 3.36
N PRO A 428 -24.87 -22.02 2.57
CA PRO A 428 -24.52 -22.48 1.23
C PRO A 428 -24.18 -21.33 0.26
N HIS A 429 -24.89 -20.21 0.39
CA HIS A 429 -24.72 -19.08 -0.52
C HIS A 429 -23.41 -18.32 -0.28
N THR A 430 -22.94 -18.21 0.97
CA THR A 430 -21.77 -17.39 1.30
C THR A 430 -20.47 -17.96 0.73
N ILE A 431 -20.22 -19.26 0.91
CA ILE A 431 -19.03 -19.92 0.37
C ILE A 431 -19.08 -20.01 -1.17
N GLU A 432 -20.27 -20.18 -1.74
CA GLU A 432 -20.48 -20.17 -3.18
C GLU A 432 -20.10 -18.81 -3.79
N GLN A 433 -20.46 -17.70 -3.14
CA GLN A 433 -20.03 -16.36 -3.56
C GLN A 433 -18.51 -16.20 -3.50
N LEU A 434 -17.85 -16.72 -2.46
CA LEU A 434 -16.38 -16.69 -2.36
C LEU A 434 -15.72 -17.43 -3.51
N PHE A 435 -16.14 -18.67 -3.79
CA PHE A 435 -15.59 -19.45 -4.89
C PHE A 435 -15.87 -18.81 -6.25
N LYS A 436 -17.10 -18.32 -6.49
CA LYS A 436 -17.44 -17.63 -7.74
C LYS A 436 -16.58 -16.39 -7.96
N ALA A 437 -16.42 -15.53 -6.95
CA ALA A 437 -15.60 -14.33 -7.07
C ALA A 437 -14.10 -14.66 -7.25
N ALA A 438 -13.57 -15.67 -6.56
CA ALA A 438 -12.19 -16.13 -6.73
C ALA A 438 -11.92 -16.69 -8.13
N GLN A 439 -12.86 -17.49 -8.68
CA GLN A 439 -12.78 -18.00 -10.06
C GLN A 439 -12.90 -16.87 -11.09
N GLN A 440 -13.76 -15.88 -10.85
CA GLN A 440 -13.91 -14.73 -11.75
C GLN A 440 -12.61 -13.93 -11.89
N ILE A 441 -11.88 -13.70 -10.81
CA ILE A 441 -10.54 -13.06 -10.85
C ILE A 441 -9.61 -13.80 -11.81
N GLY A 442 -9.49 -15.13 -11.66
CA GLY A 442 -8.64 -15.95 -12.53
C GLY A 442 -9.10 -15.96 -13.99
N THR A 443 -10.41 -16.02 -14.22
CA THR A 443 -10.98 -16.10 -15.57
C THR A 443 -10.83 -14.78 -16.34
N ILE A 444 -11.03 -13.63 -15.69
CA ILE A 444 -10.80 -12.31 -16.30
C ILE A 444 -9.33 -12.17 -16.74
N LEU A 445 -8.40 -12.48 -15.84
CA LEU A 445 -6.96 -12.35 -16.11
C LEU A 445 -6.49 -13.32 -17.20
N THR A 446 -7.01 -14.55 -17.20
CA THR A 446 -6.70 -15.54 -18.26
C THR A 446 -7.24 -15.08 -19.62
N ALA A 447 -8.46 -14.56 -19.67
CA ALA A 447 -9.04 -14.05 -20.92
C ALA A 447 -8.28 -12.85 -21.47
N LEU A 448 -7.76 -11.98 -20.60
CA LEU A 448 -6.91 -10.84 -20.96
C LEU A 448 -5.54 -11.28 -21.51
N ASP A 449 -4.88 -12.22 -20.84
CA ASP A 449 -3.60 -12.78 -21.29
C ASP A 449 -3.75 -13.45 -22.66
N ALA A 450 -4.82 -14.25 -22.85
CA ALA A 450 -5.15 -14.87 -24.14
C ALA A 450 -5.47 -13.85 -25.25
N SER A 451 -5.90 -12.65 -24.88
CA SER A 451 -6.21 -11.56 -25.82
C SER A 451 -5.01 -10.62 -26.07
N GLY A 452 -3.81 -10.94 -25.54
CA GLY A 452 -2.61 -10.12 -25.70
C GLY A 452 -2.58 -8.86 -24.84
N ALA A 453 -3.45 -8.74 -23.83
CA ALA A 453 -3.53 -7.61 -22.91
C ALA A 453 -3.30 -8.04 -21.45
N PRO A 454 -2.16 -8.68 -21.11
CA PRO A 454 -1.91 -9.15 -19.75
C PRO A 454 -1.91 -7.99 -18.76
N VAL A 455 -2.69 -8.14 -17.69
CA VAL A 455 -2.65 -7.29 -16.51
C VAL A 455 -1.63 -7.92 -15.57
N MET A 456 -0.56 -7.20 -15.25
CA MET A 456 0.51 -7.68 -14.35
C MET A 456 0.87 -6.56 -13.36
N SER A 457 -0.13 -5.94 -12.75
CA SER A 457 0.05 -4.90 -11.75
C SER A 457 0.12 -5.51 -10.35
N PRO A 458 0.73 -4.83 -9.36
CA PRO A 458 0.75 -5.41 -8.02
C PRO A 458 -0.66 -5.49 -7.39
N TYR A 459 -1.64 -4.66 -7.80
CA TYR A 459 -3.04 -4.83 -7.39
C TYR A 459 -3.64 -6.14 -7.89
N SER A 460 -3.49 -6.46 -9.19
CA SER A 460 -3.94 -7.74 -9.74
C SER A 460 -3.23 -8.93 -9.10
N GLY A 461 -1.94 -8.76 -8.76
CA GLY A 461 -1.16 -9.71 -7.99
C GLY A 461 -1.76 -9.99 -6.61
N PHE A 462 -2.12 -8.93 -5.90
CA PHE A 462 -2.80 -9.03 -4.62
C PHE A 462 -4.17 -9.70 -4.76
N SER A 463 -4.94 -9.40 -5.82
CA SER A 463 -6.21 -10.08 -6.10
C SER A 463 -6.03 -11.59 -6.29
N VAL A 464 -5.02 -12.02 -7.06
CA VAL A 464 -4.71 -13.43 -7.26
C VAL A 464 -4.19 -14.07 -5.98
N PHE A 465 -3.39 -13.36 -5.18
CA PHE A 465 -2.91 -13.83 -3.87
C PHE A 465 -4.08 -14.17 -2.93
N VAL A 466 -5.10 -13.31 -2.87
CA VAL A 466 -6.33 -13.54 -2.08
C VAL A 466 -7.14 -14.71 -2.68
N ALA A 467 -7.37 -14.70 -3.99
CA ALA A 467 -8.11 -15.77 -4.68
C ALA A 467 -7.45 -17.15 -4.54
N ALA A 468 -6.12 -17.22 -4.52
CA ALA A 468 -5.35 -18.46 -4.41
C ALA A 468 -5.73 -19.27 -3.18
N HIS A 469 -5.85 -18.60 -2.03
CA HIS A 469 -6.20 -19.27 -0.79
C HIS A 469 -7.64 -19.81 -0.81
N ILE A 470 -8.56 -19.08 -1.42
CA ILE A 470 -9.96 -19.51 -1.58
C ILE A 470 -10.04 -20.72 -2.51
N ASN A 471 -9.31 -20.69 -3.63
CA ASN A 471 -9.27 -21.80 -4.57
C ASN A 471 -8.57 -23.04 -3.99
N MET A 472 -7.51 -22.86 -3.19
CA MET A 472 -6.89 -23.94 -2.42
C MET A 472 -7.87 -24.57 -1.45
N TYR A 473 -8.68 -23.78 -0.73
CA TYR A 473 -9.73 -24.34 0.11
C TYR A 473 -10.74 -25.16 -0.70
N GLY A 474 -11.06 -24.74 -1.92
CA GLY A 474 -11.87 -25.52 -2.86
C GLY A 474 -11.37 -26.94 -3.09
N THR A 475 -10.06 -27.19 -2.99
CA THR A 475 -9.48 -28.56 -3.12
C THR A 475 -9.74 -29.45 -1.91
N ILE A 476 -10.03 -28.85 -0.75
CA ILE A 476 -10.40 -29.54 0.50
C ILE A 476 -11.89 -29.87 0.52
N VAL A 477 -12.72 -28.98 -0.02
CA VAL A 477 -14.19 -29.14 -0.08
C VAL A 477 -14.71 -29.17 -1.52
N PRO A 478 -14.24 -30.10 -2.36
CA PRO A 478 -14.52 -30.08 -3.80
C PRO A 478 -16.02 -30.21 -4.13
N HIS A 479 -16.82 -30.81 -3.25
CA HIS A 479 -18.27 -30.94 -3.42
C HIS A 479 -19.02 -29.60 -3.34
N ARG A 480 -18.46 -28.58 -2.68
CA ARG A 480 -19.02 -27.21 -2.63
C ARG A 480 -18.41 -26.28 -3.68
N TYR A 481 -17.32 -26.70 -4.32
CA TYR A 481 -16.59 -25.87 -5.27
C TYR A 481 -17.24 -25.96 -6.67
N PRO A 482 -17.62 -24.83 -7.30
CA PRO A 482 -18.17 -24.85 -8.65
C PRO A 482 -17.17 -25.45 -9.65
N GLY A 483 -17.56 -26.55 -10.31
CA GLY A 483 -16.68 -27.32 -11.21
C GLY A 483 -15.88 -28.44 -10.53
N GLY A 484 -16.08 -28.66 -9.22
CA GLY A 484 -15.50 -29.79 -8.50
C GLY A 484 -13.99 -29.70 -8.27
N LEU A 485 -13.39 -30.84 -7.91
CA LEU A 485 -11.97 -30.95 -7.58
C LEU A 485 -11.06 -30.54 -8.74
N GLU A 486 -11.36 -31.01 -9.95
CA GLU A 486 -10.55 -30.70 -11.14
C GLU A 486 -10.44 -29.19 -11.35
N ARG A 487 -11.58 -28.48 -11.28
CA ARG A 487 -11.58 -27.02 -11.41
C ARG A 487 -10.80 -26.33 -10.30
N ALA A 488 -10.93 -26.78 -9.05
CA ALA A 488 -10.19 -26.20 -7.93
C ALA A 488 -8.68 -26.36 -8.11
N GLU A 489 -8.22 -27.53 -8.55
CA GLU A 489 -6.81 -27.81 -8.83
C GLU A 489 -6.26 -26.97 -9.99
N GLU A 490 -7.04 -26.81 -11.06
CA GLU A 490 -6.69 -25.93 -12.17
C GLU A 490 -6.51 -24.48 -11.72
N GLU A 491 -7.48 -23.93 -10.98
CA GLU A 491 -7.42 -22.54 -10.51
C GLU A 491 -6.24 -22.33 -9.55
N LYS A 492 -6.01 -23.26 -8.62
CA LYS A 492 -4.83 -23.28 -7.75
C LYS A 492 -3.54 -23.21 -8.57
N GLY A 493 -3.39 -24.08 -9.57
CA GLY A 493 -2.23 -24.11 -10.47
C GLY A 493 -2.04 -22.79 -11.22
N ARG A 494 -3.11 -22.23 -11.79
CA ARG A 494 -3.06 -20.94 -12.49
C ARG A 494 -2.69 -19.79 -11.57
N ASN A 495 -3.24 -19.75 -10.35
CA ASN A 495 -2.90 -18.71 -9.37
C ASN A 495 -1.40 -18.77 -9.02
N LEU A 496 -0.84 -19.97 -8.86
CA LEU A 496 0.57 -20.15 -8.59
C LEU A 496 1.45 -19.62 -9.74
N VAL A 497 1.17 -20.05 -10.98
CA VAL A 497 1.93 -19.62 -12.18
C VAL A 497 1.86 -18.09 -12.37
N TYR A 498 0.68 -17.51 -12.15
CA TYR A 498 0.50 -16.06 -12.26
C TYR A 498 1.38 -15.29 -11.26
N LEU A 499 1.37 -15.69 -9.99
CA LEU A 499 2.17 -15.04 -8.95
C LEU A 499 3.68 -15.21 -9.19
N GLU A 500 4.10 -16.37 -9.72
CA GLU A 500 5.49 -16.56 -10.13
C GLU A 500 5.89 -15.55 -11.21
N ARG A 501 5.08 -15.39 -12.27
CA ARG A 501 5.31 -14.42 -13.35
C ARG A 501 5.33 -12.98 -12.81
N LEU A 502 4.39 -12.64 -11.94
CA LEU A 502 4.32 -11.32 -11.31
C LEU A 502 5.58 -11.02 -10.48
N SER A 503 6.08 -11.99 -9.72
CA SER A 503 7.26 -11.83 -8.86
C SER A 503 8.56 -11.50 -9.61
N LYS A 504 8.59 -11.78 -10.93
CA LYS A 504 9.69 -11.43 -11.84
C LYS A 504 9.62 -9.96 -12.27
N LEU A 505 8.43 -9.38 -12.33
CA LEU A 505 8.19 -7.98 -12.73
C LEU A 505 8.17 -7.01 -11.54
N TRP A 506 7.66 -7.48 -10.40
CA TRP A 506 7.43 -6.67 -9.21
C TRP A 506 8.03 -7.34 -7.97
N PRO A 507 9.03 -6.72 -7.33
CA PRO A 507 9.63 -7.27 -6.10
C PRO A 507 8.63 -7.60 -4.99
N VAL A 508 7.55 -6.82 -4.82
CA VAL A 508 6.50 -7.11 -3.82
C VAL A 508 5.85 -8.49 -4.04
N GLY A 509 5.71 -8.91 -5.31
CA GLY A 509 5.14 -10.19 -5.69
C GLY A 509 5.96 -11.40 -5.23
N ARG A 510 7.27 -11.22 -4.93
CA ARG A 510 8.11 -12.30 -4.39
C ARG A 510 7.66 -12.74 -3.00
N SER A 511 7.16 -11.81 -2.18
CA SER A 511 6.62 -12.15 -0.86
C SER A 511 5.34 -12.97 -1.02
N TRP A 512 4.39 -12.47 -1.81
CA TRP A 512 3.12 -13.15 -2.08
C TRP A 512 3.31 -14.54 -2.67
N TRP A 513 4.24 -14.67 -3.62
CA TRP A 513 4.55 -15.95 -4.25
C TRP A 513 5.02 -17.00 -3.24
N ARG A 514 6.00 -16.64 -2.38
CA ARG A 514 6.48 -17.54 -1.32
C ARG A 514 5.37 -17.92 -0.35
N THR A 515 4.60 -16.94 0.12
CA THR A 515 3.50 -17.18 1.06
C THR A 515 2.45 -18.13 0.48
N VAL A 516 2.11 -18.00 -0.81
CA VAL A 516 1.14 -18.92 -1.44
C VAL A 516 1.73 -20.31 -1.64
N GLN A 517 3.04 -20.45 -1.86
CA GLN A 517 3.69 -21.75 -1.87
C GLN A 517 3.66 -22.43 -0.49
N ASP A 518 3.90 -21.67 0.58
CA ASP A 518 3.79 -22.14 1.96
C ASP A 518 2.35 -22.59 2.27
N ALA A 519 1.37 -21.77 1.91
CA ALA A 519 -0.04 -22.11 2.04
C ALA A 519 -0.39 -23.37 1.24
N ASN A 520 0.09 -23.50 0.00
CA ASN A 520 -0.15 -24.69 -0.81
C ASN A 520 0.36 -25.96 -0.12
N ARG A 521 1.57 -25.95 0.45
CA ARG A 521 2.10 -27.09 1.21
C ARG A 521 1.22 -27.45 2.41
N PHE A 522 0.71 -26.42 3.08
CA PHE A 522 -0.21 -26.60 4.21
C PHE A 522 -1.52 -27.28 3.75
N TYR A 523 -2.18 -26.74 2.71
CA TYR A 523 -3.42 -27.31 2.17
C TYR A 523 -3.24 -28.76 1.67
N GLU A 524 -2.12 -29.07 1.00
CA GLU A 524 -1.81 -30.45 0.60
C GLU A 524 -1.65 -31.40 1.80
N THR A 525 -1.00 -30.93 2.87
CA THR A 525 -0.85 -31.72 4.09
C THR A 525 -2.22 -32.03 4.71
N VAL A 526 -3.10 -31.03 4.82
CA VAL A 526 -4.47 -31.20 5.34
C VAL A 526 -5.28 -32.17 4.46
N LYS A 527 -5.21 -32.02 3.14
CA LYS A 527 -5.88 -32.90 2.17
C LYS A 527 -5.42 -34.36 2.31
N SER A 528 -4.12 -34.58 2.51
CA SER A 528 -3.57 -35.92 2.74
C SER A 528 -4.05 -36.52 4.07
N THR A 529 -4.14 -35.72 5.14
CA THR A 529 -4.66 -36.19 6.43
C THR A 529 -6.15 -36.55 6.34
N GLN A 530 -6.96 -35.80 5.59
CA GLN A 530 -8.39 -36.12 5.39
C GLN A 530 -8.60 -37.43 4.62
N THR A 531 -7.76 -37.71 3.64
CA THR A 531 -7.82 -38.98 2.89
C THR A 531 -7.32 -40.16 3.72
N HIS A 532 -6.48 -39.94 4.74
CA HIS A 532 -5.98 -40.96 5.67
C HIS A 532 -6.79 -41.12 6.98
N ALA A 533 -7.67 -40.18 7.31
CA ALA A 533 -8.53 -40.20 8.51
C ALA A 533 -9.61 -41.30 8.48
N GLU A 534 -9.80 -41.98 7.34
CA GLU A 534 -10.56 -43.26 7.30
C GLU A 534 -9.76 -44.45 7.88
N SER A 535 -8.49 -44.27 8.28
CA SER A 535 -7.62 -45.38 8.70
C SER A 535 -6.86 -45.26 10.03
N GLU A 536 -6.52 -44.09 10.57
CA GLU A 536 -5.79 -44.05 11.87
C GLU A 536 -6.16 -42.86 12.78
N ILE A 537 -6.59 -43.21 13.99
CA ILE A 537 -6.88 -42.31 15.11
C ILE A 537 -5.56 -41.99 15.83
N HIS A 538 -5.34 -40.69 16.06
CA HIS A 538 -4.27 -40.04 16.85
C HIS A 538 -3.01 -39.57 16.09
N SER A 539 -2.91 -38.26 15.84
CA SER A 539 -1.62 -37.56 15.89
C SER A 539 -1.78 -36.09 16.29
N PRO A 540 -1.23 -35.65 17.45
CA PRO A 540 -1.28 -34.27 17.89
C PRO A 540 -0.11 -33.48 17.27
N ARG A 541 -0.26 -32.99 16.04
CA ARG A 541 0.75 -32.12 15.39
C ARG A 541 0.16 -30.94 14.59
N GLY A 542 -1.05 -30.49 14.90
CA GLY A 542 -1.66 -29.28 14.31
C GLY A 542 -1.09 -27.95 14.84
N PHE A 543 -0.47 -27.91 16.03
CA PHE A 543 -0.28 -26.66 16.78
C PHE A 543 1.00 -25.84 16.51
N ALA A 544 1.85 -26.17 15.53
CA ALA A 544 3.19 -25.57 15.45
C ALA A 544 3.50 -24.69 14.23
N LEU A 545 2.53 -24.42 13.33
CA LEU A 545 2.78 -23.55 12.17
C LEU A 545 2.05 -22.20 12.21
N ALA A 546 0.94 -22.08 12.96
CA ALA A 546 0.23 -20.82 13.14
C ALA A 546 1.14 -19.70 13.71
N GLY A 547 2.05 -20.05 14.63
CA GLY A 547 2.99 -19.11 15.25
C GLY A 547 4.14 -18.62 14.35
N THR A 548 4.38 -19.21 13.18
CA THR A 548 5.40 -18.73 12.22
C THR A 548 4.79 -17.89 11.08
N LEU A 549 3.46 -17.81 11.02
CA LEU A 549 2.67 -17.13 10.00
C LEU A 549 2.10 -15.79 10.50
N ASP A 550 2.55 -15.32 11.67
CA ASP A 550 1.99 -14.18 12.42
C ASP A 550 2.31 -12.78 11.79
N GLU A 551 3.11 -12.73 10.71
CA GLU A 551 3.74 -11.50 10.21
C GLU A 551 3.24 -10.97 8.85
N TYR A 552 2.29 -11.65 8.19
CA TYR A 552 2.14 -11.56 6.72
C TYR A 552 0.97 -10.71 6.20
N GLY A 553 0.33 -9.95 7.09
CA GLY A 553 -0.89 -9.18 6.83
C GLY A 553 -0.72 -7.79 6.19
N ASP A 554 0.51 -7.34 6.01
CA ASP A 554 0.75 -6.03 5.43
C ASP A 554 0.96 -6.20 3.91
N ILE A 555 0.28 -5.39 3.09
CA ILE A 555 0.53 -5.24 1.63
C ILE A 555 1.94 -4.67 1.35
N ARG A 556 2.73 -4.56 2.41
CA ARG A 556 3.98 -3.85 2.61
C ARG A 556 4.99 -4.91 3.02
N SER A 557 5.81 -5.35 2.07
CA SER A 557 6.89 -6.30 2.32
C SER A 557 7.83 -5.80 3.43
N ARG A 558 8.05 -6.63 4.46
CA ARG A 558 9.12 -6.40 5.45
C ARG A 558 10.45 -7.02 5.02
N PRO A 559 11.59 -6.45 5.44
CA PRO A 559 12.89 -7.11 5.32
C PRO A 559 12.97 -8.29 6.30
N SER A 560 13.41 -9.44 5.80
CA SER A 560 13.64 -10.67 6.57
C SER A 560 14.72 -10.44 7.65
N ALA A 561 14.34 -10.59 8.92
CA ALA A 561 15.30 -10.71 10.02
C ALA A 561 15.94 -12.11 9.95
N ARG A 562 17.26 -12.16 9.85
CA ARG A 562 18.05 -13.40 9.91
C ARG A 562 17.77 -14.13 11.23
N ALA A 563 17.40 -15.40 11.13
CA ALA A 563 17.24 -16.32 12.24
C ALA A 563 18.51 -16.36 13.11
N ALA A 564 18.40 -15.93 14.35
CA ALA A 564 19.36 -16.25 15.40
C ALA A 564 18.98 -17.62 15.98
N THR A 565 19.89 -18.57 15.83
CA THR A 565 19.80 -19.95 16.33
C THR A 565 19.66 -20.01 17.84
N ALA A 566 18.81 -20.95 18.30
CA ALA A 566 18.53 -21.26 19.69
C ALA A 566 19.75 -21.78 20.48
N GLU A 567 19.78 -21.48 21.78
CA GLU A 567 20.39 -22.37 22.77
C GLU A 567 19.37 -22.68 23.87
N SER A 568 19.01 -23.95 23.97
CA SER A 568 18.19 -24.58 24.99
C SER A 568 18.91 -24.63 26.33
N ARG A 569 18.20 -24.33 27.43
CA ARG A 569 18.56 -24.83 28.76
C ARG A 569 17.37 -25.53 29.39
N ASP A 570 17.52 -26.84 29.53
CA ASP A 570 16.69 -27.72 30.34
C ASP A 570 16.72 -27.30 31.81
N THR A 571 15.56 -27.34 32.46
CA THR A 571 15.48 -27.67 33.89
C THR A 571 14.23 -28.51 34.17
N HIS A 572 14.50 -29.75 34.55
CA HIS A 572 13.57 -30.68 35.18
C HIS A 572 12.93 -30.10 36.45
N SER A 573 11.64 -30.39 36.65
CA SER A 573 11.04 -30.46 37.98
C SER A 573 9.85 -31.41 37.97
N SER A 574 10.05 -32.55 38.61
CA SER A 574 9.09 -33.60 38.94
C SER A 574 8.09 -33.15 40.01
N HIS A 575 6.80 -33.46 39.85
CA HIS A 575 5.92 -33.77 40.99
C HIS A 575 4.79 -34.74 40.58
N ALA A 576 4.72 -35.85 41.32
CA ALA A 576 3.60 -36.78 41.46
C ALA A 576 2.34 -36.04 41.94
N GLY A 577 1.08 -36.45 41.75
CA GLY A 577 0.47 -37.74 41.42
C GLY A 577 -0.84 -37.78 42.23
N ALA A 578 -1.99 -37.96 41.59
CA ALA A 578 -3.24 -38.34 42.24
C ALA A 578 -4.27 -38.80 41.18
N SER A 579 -4.73 -40.02 41.35
CA SER A 579 -5.66 -40.76 40.50
C SER A 579 -7.05 -40.84 41.14
N SER A 580 -8.11 -40.78 40.31
CA SER A 580 -9.42 -41.49 40.36
C SER A 580 -10.61 -40.58 40.03
N PRO A 581 -11.80 -41.11 39.66
CA PRO A 581 -12.08 -42.26 38.79
C PRO A 581 -13.06 -41.87 37.64
N GLY A 582 -13.23 -42.78 36.68
CA GLY A 582 -14.05 -42.59 35.49
C GLY A 582 -15.55 -42.49 35.73
N LEU A 583 -16.20 -41.74 34.85
CA LEU A 583 -17.62 -41.83 34.55
C LEU A 583 -17.74 -41.95 33.02
N GLU A 584 -18.03 -43.15 32.55
CA GLU A 584 -18.38 -43.41 31.15
C GLU A 584 -19.77 -42.83 30.87
N THR A 585 -19.84 -41.79 30.05
CA THR A 585 -21.07 -41.40 29.34
C THR A 585 -20.82 -41.52 27.84
N SER A 586 -21.43 -42.54 27.26
CA SER A 586 -21.45 -42.81 25.82
C SER A 586 -22.21 -41.70 25.07
N PHE A 587 -21.48 -40.84 24.36
CA PHE A 587 -22.05 -39.95 23.34
C PHE A 587 -21.89 -40.56 21.94
N PRO A 588 -22.82 -40.32 20.99
CA PRO A 588 -22.73 -40.86 19.64
C PRO A 588 -21.48 -40.30 18.93
N ARG A 589 -20.65 -41.20 18.37
CA ARG A 589 -19.32 -40.91 17.83
C ARG A 589 -19.30 -40.23 16.44
N ASP A 590 -20.45 -39.89 15.86
CA ASP A 590 -20.52 -39.39 14.48
C ASP A 590 -20.46 -37.86 14.34
N ALA A 591 -20.38 -37.10 15.44
CA ALA A 591 -20.29 -35.63 15.40
C ALA A 591 -18.88 -35.05 15.68
N VAL A 592 -17.92 -35.87 16.11
CA VAL A 592 -16.63 -35.39 16.62
C VAL A 592 -15.61 -35.12 15.50
N ALA A 593 -15.66 -35.85 14.39
CA ALA A 593 -14.73 -35.68 13.28
C ALA A 593 -14.93 -34.36 12.51
N GLY A 594 -16.16 -33.83 12.45
CA GLY A 594 -16.44 -32.52 11.84
C GLY A 594 -15.95 -31.34 12.68
N HIS A 595 -16.06 -31.45 14.02
CA HIS A 595 -15.70 -30.36 14.93
C HIS A 595 -14.20 -30.12 15.08
N GLU A 596 -13.35 -31.15 14.97
CA GLU A 596 -11.88 -30.96 14.99
C GLU A 596 -11.40 -30.22 13.73
N ILE A 597 -12.00 -30.49 12.57
CA ILE A 597 -11.66 -29.86 11.27
C ILE A 597 -12.07 -28.38 11.24
N GLU A 598 -13.25 -28.04 11.78
CA GLU A 598 -13.71 -26.65 11.91
C GLU A 598 -12.80 -25.82 12.84
N THR A 599 -12.25 -26.46 13.87
CA THR A 599 -11.32 -25.81 14.81
C THR A 599 -9.93 -25.60 14.18
N ASP A 600 -9.47 -26.54 13.36
CA ASP A 600 -8.21 -26.43 12.59
C ASP A 600 -8.30 -25.40 11.45
N MET A 601 -9.49 -25.15 10.90
CA MET A 601 -9.72 -24.12 9.88
C MET A 601 -9.36 -22.71 10.37
N PHE A 602 -9.45 -22.42 11.68
CA PHE A 602 -9.05 -21.14 12.27
C PHE A 602 -7.55 -20.85 12.19
N GLN A 603 -6.71 -21.86 11.92
CA GLN A 603 -5.25 -21.74 11.86
C GLN A 603 -4.72 -21.56 10.42
N TRP A 604 -5.60 -21.47 9.41
CA TRP A 604 -5.18 -21.45 8.02
C TRP A 604 -4.79 -20.05 7.54
N PRO A 605 -3.68 -19.82 6.83
CA PRO A 605 -3.11 -18.49 6.55
C PRO A 605 -4.05 -17.39 6.03
N PHE A 606 -5.10 -17.76 5.29
CA PHE A 606 -6.13 -16.84 4.78
C PHE A 606 -7.32 -16.65 5.72
N ILE A 607 -7.55 -17.61 6.60
CA ILE A 607 -8.60 -17.68 7.60
C ILE A 607 -8.07 -17.22 8.98
N ASP A 608 -6.77 -17.34 9.21
CA ASP A 608 -6.03 -17.10 10.45
C ASP A 608 -5.90 -15.59 10.75
N GLY A 609 -5.84 -15.30 12.04
CA GLY A 609 -5.99 -14.00 12.66
C GLY A 609 -4.85 -13.02 12.42
N SER A 610 -3.67 -13.50 12.00
CA SER A 610 -2.43 -12.71 11.87
C SER A 610 -2.36 -11.75 10.69
N TRP A 611 -3.28 -11.90 9.73
CA TRP A 611 -3.35 -11.11 8.49
C TRP A 611 -3.57 -9.59 8.70
N SER A 612 -3.63 -9.10 9.94
CA SER A 612 -3.84 -7.67 10.25
C SER A 612 -2.75 -7.04 11.14
N LEU A 613 -1.69 -7.77 11.48
CA LEU A 613 -0.57 -7.29 12.31
C LEU A 613 0.51 -6.58 11.47
N GLY A 614 0.09 -5.70 10.56
CA GLY A 614 0.99 -4.85 9.79
C GLY A 614 1.45 -3.63 10.58
N PHE A 615 2.25 -3.81 11.65
CA PHE A 615 3.12 -2.82 12.33
C PHE A 615 3.73 -3.48 13.59
N ASP A 616 4.74 -4.33 13.47
CA ASP A 616 6.01 -4.01 14.13
C ASP A 616 7.14 -3.46 13.20
N ALA A 617 7.32 -2.14 13.19
CA ALA A 617 8.43 -1.52 12.45
C ALA A 617 9.83 -1.76 13.07
N GLY A 618 10.01 -2.81 13.89
CA GLY A 618 11.19 -2.97 14.73
C GLY A 618 11.35 -1.76 15.67
N LEU A 619 10.24 -1.13 16.03
CA LEU A 619 10.19 0.10 16.83
C LEU A 619 9.90 -0.17 18.31
N ASP A 620 9.77 -1.43 18.71
CA ASP A 620 9.66 -1.81 20.13
C ASP A 620 10.88 -1.37 20.97
N GLY A 621 11.96 -0.90 20.35
CA GLY A 621 13.09 -0.24 21.02
C GLY A 621 13.14 1.30 20.92
N LEU A 622 12.29 1.95 20.12
CA LEU A 622 12.36 3.41 19.88
C LEU A 622 11.44 4.21 20.81
N TRP A 623 10.38 3.61 21.34
CA TRP A 623 9.57 4.23 22.40
C TRP A 623 10.29 4.27 23.75
N SER A 624 11.16 3.30 24.02
CA SER A 624 12.02 3.31 25.21
C SER A 624 13.11 4.39 25.16
N ASN A 625 13.45 4.87 23.95
CA ASN A 625 14.49 5.90 23.72
C ASN A 625 13.93 7.26 23.31
N SER A 626 12.60 7.43 23.20
CA SER A 626 11.97 8.70 22.81
C SER A 626 11.92 9.73 23.95
N GLY A 627 12.38 9.37 25.14
CA GLY A 627 12.45 10.28 26.30
C GLY A 627 11.08 10.78 26.79
N LEU A 628 9.98 10.18 26.32
CA LEU A 628 8.61 10.57 26.63
C LEU A 628 8.02 9.84 27.84
N PHE A 629 8.74 8.88 28.42
CA PHE A 629 8.40 8.23 29.68
C PHE A 629 9.56 8.39 30.67
N ASP A 630 9.32 9.12 31.76
CA ASP A 630 10.22 9.22 32.90
C ASP A 630 9.95 8.01 33.82
N PRO A 631 10.87 7.03 33.94
CA PRO A 631 10.59 5.76 34.64
C PRO A 631 10.90 5.88 36.14
N ASN A 632 10.38 6.90 36.82
CA ASN A 632 10.57 7.01 38.27
C ASN A 632 9.35 7.60 39.00
N PRO A 633 8.41 6.76 39.47
CA PRO A 633 7.24 7.20 40.24
C PRO A 633 7.52 7.33 41.75
N SER A 634 8.78 7.24 42.20
CA SER A 634 9.13 7.39 43.62
C SER A 634 9.98 8.63 43.86
N LEU A 635 9.30 9.79 43.96
CA LEU A 635 9.64 10.94 44.81
C LEU A 635 8.55 12.01 44.62
N ARG A 636 7.39 11.77 45.25
CA ARG A 636 6.49 12.81 45.74
C ARG A 636 5.94 12.40 47.09
#